data_AF-A0A3R7PBS6-F1
#
_entry.id   AF-A0A3R7PBS6-F1
#
_cell.length_a   1.000
_cell.length_b   1.000
_cell.length_c   1.000
_cell.angle_alpha   90.00
_cell.angle_beta   90.00
_cell.angle_gamma   90.00
#
_symmetry.space_group_name_H-M   'P 1'
#
loop_
_entity.id
_entity.type
_entity.pdbx_description
1 polymer ?
#
loop_
_entity_poly.entity_id
_entity_poly.type
_entity_poly.pdbx_seq_one_letter_code
_entity_poly.pdbx_strand_id
1 'polypeptide(L)'
;MIMKILLPLFCAAGLSALAEDWPMWRHDVERTAESPQVLTDELSLLWSRELPRPVPAFNDVRLQFDGGYEPIVKGKRLFLASNREDKIMAFETNSGALLWEAFADGPIRLAPVAWRDKVLFGSDDGCFYCVDAATGKEVWKVRPVPSARKLIGNKRVTSVWPIRGGPVVQEDRVYFAAGVWPFEGVFIFCLEAATGEQIWVNDSTGHLYGGQPHNAVAIGGIAPQGYLLIDGEELVVPSSNAYPGRFDLKTGKLKDFKLPLGGRVPGGWYTSLAGKSEEKKGKRKSLLADMGINYVRHEDRLRYEGKPEVRSTIRAGDQEIRFANGYEKVPGKVHSMVVADDKLFVTTAAGGLYAFGSGTQAESRRHEATPPPPGKATAFSSQLLGEIPRHGYGVFLGSVDADTLVHLASETSLRLLVVEEEGRRVRALREDLSRAGIYGSRVAVWQHDPAGFEMPPYFADFVLLREEIPSDERERIFESVRPYGGKFIVQHGEELETRLRAGALPGATNYHGDFKPSLDELVKAPLGVLWFDDTLGHFKRSPQPKVIDGVMITTTKDWLDASTRTMKVDYRLLPPNFSDVYTGRVLSAEESALLKVQAAARVDLKTVQPSQYRPSNQKNAWKPEAPVAGHRQNPLTGETEARAFPKSYGCDGGFDYGHIYTMRSGTASFYDKRIDSGTINISGPRSGCTNSIVPANGVLSLPYFYKGCTCSYPLPTGLAMYSLPESHEQWTTWGRITKEKLAGKIQRIGINFGAPADRMTESGTLWLDFPSMGGPSPELDLVTVPAKPRSYYHHSIWMRDDAGLPWVAASGVEGMESVTLRGLKPGSYRVGLIFANPASDERRFDIQLQGQTVSTDFNLGSRLTAVGVVFDGIVSEGSLQVALTAKKGATQLSGIEIVPMDLAE
;
A
#
# COMPACT_ATOMS: atom_id res chain seq x y z
N MET A 1 -38.64 -51.33 -67.61
CA MET A 1 -38.78 -50.98 -66.18
C MET A 1 -37.70 -49.94 -65.88
N ILE A 2 -38.09 -48.67 -65.75
CA ILE A 2 -37.21 -47.50 -65.65
C ILE A 2 -36.89 -47.28 -64.17
N MET A 3 -35.61 -47.31 -63.77
CA MET A 3 -35.20 -46.99 -62.41
C MET A 3 -34.30 -45.75 -62.44
N LYS A 4 -34.85 -44.63 -61.92
CA LYS A 4 -34.18 -43.35 -61.77
C LYS A 4 -33.20 -43.40 -60.60
N ILE A 5 -31.97 -42.94 -60.83
CA ILE A 5 -30.95 -42.68 -59.81
C ILE A 5 -31.26 -41.32 -59.17
N LEU A 6 -31.36 -41.29 -57.85
CA LEU A 6 -31.43 -40.08 -57.03
C LEU A 6 -30.19 -40.06 -56.11
N LEU A 7 -29.30 -39.10 -56.33
CA LEU A 7 -28.17 -38.78 -55.46
C LEU A 7 -28.67 -37.95 -54.26
N PRO A 8 -28.29 -38.25 -53.00
CA PRO A 8 -28.55 -37.34 -51.90
C PRO A 8 -27.45 -36.27 -51.84
N LEU A 9 -27.90 -35.01 -51.76
CA LEU A 9 -27.11 -33.82 -51.49
C LEU A 9 -26.64 -33.88 -50.02
N PHE A 10 -25.33 -33.97 -49.76
CA PHE A 10 -24.76 -33.78 -48.43
C PHE A 10 -24.60 -32.28 -48.18
N CYS A 11 -25.50 -31.67 -47.40
CA CYS A 11 -25.27 -30.36 -46.82
C CYS A 11 -24.28 -30.50 -45.65
N ALA A 12 -23.03 -30.08 -45.87
CA ALA A 12 -22.10 -29.81 -44.79
C ALA A 12 -22.58 -28.55 -44.05
N ALA A 13 -23.21 -28.74 -42.89
CA ALA A 13 -23.43 -27.64 -41.95
C ALA A 13 -22.05 -27.26 -41.37
N GLY A 14 -21.47 -26.16 -41.85
CA GLY A 14 -20.32 -25.55 -41.21
C GLY A 14 -20.70 -25.17 -39.79
N LEU A 15 -20.06 -25.82 -38.81
CA LEU A 15 -20.01 -25.33 -37.43
C LEU A 15 -19.29 -23.98 -37.47
N SER A 16 -20.05 -22.89 -37.55
CA SER A 16 -19.53 -21.57 -37.18
C SER A 16 -19.24 -21.64 -35.69
N ALA A 17 -17.97 -21.81 -35.32
CA ALA A 17 -17.55 -21.53 -33.96
C ALA A 17 -17.99 -20.10 -33.64
N LEU A 18 -18.69 -19.92 -32.52
CA LEU A 18 -18.98 -18.58 -32.03
C LEU A 18 -17.64 -17.97 -31.59
N ALA A 19 -17.38 -16.72 -31.97
CA ALA A 19 -16.27 -15.94 -31.45
C ALA A 19 -16.31 -15.93 -29.92
N GLU A 20 -15.17 -16.22 -29.29
CA GLU A 20 -15.06 -16.33 -27.84
C GLU A 20 -14.54 -15.04 -27.22
N ASP A 21 -14.93 -14.80 -25.97
CA ASP A 21 -14.48 -13.66 -25.17
C ASP A 21 -13.13 -13.96 -24.50
N TRP A 22 -12.42 -12.90 -24.12
CA TRP A 22 -11.30 -12.95 -23.17
C TRP A 22 -11.59 -11.98 -22.02
N PRO A 23 -12.51 -12.32 -21.10
CA PRO A 23 -13.18 -11.36 -20.23
C PRO A 23 -12.31 -10.85 -19.08
N MET A 24 -11.16 -11.47 -18.80
CA MET A 24 -10.28 -11.07 -17.71
C MET A 24 -8.82 -11.33 -18.06
N TRP A 25 -7.89 -10.72 -17.31
CA TRP A 25 -6.45 -10.95 -17.52
C TRP A 25 -6.14 -12.45 -17.43
N ARG A 26 -5.44 -12.96 -18.45
CA ARG A 26 -5.19 -14.39 -18.69
C ARG A 26 -6.45 -15.27 -18.76
N HIS A 27 -7.47 -14.75 -19.45
CA HIS A 27 -8.67 -15.43 -19.92
C HIS A 27 -9.72 -15.74 -18.86
N ASP A 28 -9.36 -16.44 -17.79
CA ASP A 28 -10.31 -16.98 -16.82
C ASP A 28 -9.91 -16.73 -15.35
N VAL A 29 -10.77 -17.16 -14.42
CA VAL A 29 -10.57 -16.93 -12.98
C VAL A 29 -9.33 -17.65 -12.42
N GLU A 30 -8.84 -18.65 -13.13
CA GLU A 30 -7.65 -19.44 -12.80
C GLU A 30 -6.37 -18.86 -13.42
N ARG A 31 -6.51 -17.86 -14.32
CA ARG A 31 -5.44 -17.19 -15.07
C ARG A 31 -4.69 -18.14 -16.01
N THR A 32 -5.38 -19.12 -16.59
CA THR A 32 -4.75 -20.18 -17.41
C THR A 32 -4.08 -19.65 -18.68
N ALA A 33 -4.64 -18.57 -19.25
CA ALA A 33 -4.39 -18.11 -20.62
C ALA A 33 -4.63 -19.18 -21.70
N GLU A 34 -5.60 -20.05 -21.48
CA GLU A 34 -6.11 -20.99 -22.48
C GLU A 34 -7.49 -20.54 -22.96
N SER A 35 -7.59 -20.12 -24.22
CA SER A 35 -8.86 -19.85 -24.90
C SER A 35 -9.26 -21.05 -25.77
N PRO A 36 -10.55 -21.43 -25.80
CA PRO A 36 -11.02 -22.47 -26.72
C PRO A 36 -11.07 -22.02 -28.19
N GLN A 37 -10.89 -20.72 -28.46
CA GLN A 37 -10.93 -20.17 -29.81
C GLN A 37 -9.79 -20.72 -30.68
N VAL A 38 -10.13 -21.15 -31.89
CA VAL A 38 -9.17 -21.64 -32.88
C VAL A 38 -8.83 -20.50 -33.85
N LEU A 39 -7.55 -20.18 -33.99
CA LEU A 39 -7.07 -19.21 -34.98
C LEU A 39 -6.84 -19.88 -36.33
N THR A 40 -6.91 -19.09 -37.40
CA THR A 40 -6.47 -19.55 -38.73
C THR A 40 -4.94 -19.68 -38.77
N ASP A 41 -4.44 -20.62 -39.57
CA ASP A 41 -3.00 -20.87 -39.71
C ASP A 41 -2.24 -19.64 -40.24
N GLU A 42 -2.88 -18.85 -41.11
CA GLU A 42 -2.33 -17.60 -41.65
C GLU A 42 -3.04 -16.39 -41.04
N LEU A 43 -2.27 -15.53 -40.38
CA LEU A 43 -2.74 -14.30 -39.76
C LEU A 43 -2.12 -13.06 -40.44
N SER A 44 -2.97 -12.13 -40.86
CA SER A 44 -2.57 -10.84 -41.42
C SER A 44 -2.79 -9.72 -40.42
N LEU A 45 -1.91 -8.71 -40.44
CA LEU A 45 -2.08 -7.50 -39.63
C LEU A 45 -3.30 -6.72 -40.14
N LEU A 46 -4.32 -6.57 -39.29
CA LEU A 46 -5.56 -5.84 -39.60
C LEU A 46 -5.41 -4.36 -39.27
N TRP A 47 -4.85 -4.05 -38.11
CA TRP A 47 -4.59 -2.68 -37.68
C TRP A 47 -3.53 -2.61 -36.57
N SER A 48 -2.95 -1.44 -36.41
CA SER A 48 -2.02 -1.11 -35.33
C SER A 48 -2.31 0.27 -34.73
N ARG A 49 -1.96 0.45 -33.46
CA ARG A 49 -2.11 1.70 -32.71
C ARG A 49 -0.90 1.93 -31.82
N GLU A 50 -0.45 3.18 -31.77
CA GLU A 50 0.58 3.63 -30.85
C GLU A 50 -0.06 4.35 -29.66
N LEU A 51 0.02 3.75 -28.47
CA LEU A 51 -0.39 4.35 -27.21
C LEU A 51 0.82 4.89 -26.44
N PRO A 52 0.62 5.86 -25.52
CA PRO A 52 1.69 6.30 -24.64
C PRO A 52 2.32 5.13 -23.88
N ARG A 53 3.66 5.07 -23.83
CA ARG A 53 4.38 4.05 -23.06
C ARG A 53 3.93 4.03 -21.59
N PRO A 54 3.50 2.88 -21.04
CA PRO A 54 3.16 2.73 -19.62
C PRO A 54 4.29 3.14 -18.68
N VAL A 55 3.93 3.58 -17.47
CA VAL A 55 4.88 4.00 -16.43
C VAL A 55 4.67 3.13 -15.20
N PRO A 56 5.43 2.03 -15.07
CA PRO A 56 5.25 1.07 -13.98
C PRO A 56 5.41 1.72 -12.60
N ALA A 57 4.68 1.20 -11.61
CA ALA A 57 4.82 1.63 -10.22
C ALA A 57 6.25 1.36 -9.72
N PHE A 58 6.76 0.18 -10.03
CA PHE A 58 8.05 -0.32 -9.59
C PHE A 58 8.96 -0.59 -10.78
N ASN A 59 10.26 -0.40 -10.57
CA ASN A 59 11.34 -0.78 -11.47
C ASN A 59 11.89 -2.18 -11.15
N ASP A 60 11.46 -2.79 -10.03
CA ASP A 60 11.80 -4.17 -9.68
C ASP A 60 11.11 -5.17 -10.61
N VAL A 61 11.89 -6.05 -11.25
CA VAL A 61 11.43 -7.12 -12.16
C VAL A 61 10.38 -8.03 -11.51
N ARG A 62 10.43 -8.17 -10.18
CA ARG A 62 9.49 -8.96 -9.38
C ARG A 62 8.18 -8.24 -9.06
N LEU A 63 7.99 -7.01 -9.55
CA LEU A 63 6.77 -6.19 -9.46
C LEU A 63 6.49 -5.43 -10.77
N GLN A 64 6.14 -6.17 -11.81
CA GLN A 64 5.92 -5.65 -13.17
C GLN A 64 4.50 -5.91 -13.68
N PHE A 65 3.52 -5.91 -12.78
CA PHE A 65 2.10 -6.12 -13.11
C PHE A 65 1.50 -5.02 -14.00
N ASP A 66 2.17 -3.88 -14.07
CA ASP A 66 1.81 -2.72 -14.89
C ASP A 66 2.97 -2.31 -15.85
N GLY A 67 3.83 -3.29 -16.18
CA GLY A 67 4.96 -3.17 -17.09
C GLY A 67 4.60 -2.89 -18.55
N GLY A 68 3.32 -3.04 -18.90
CA GLY A 68 2.77 -2.87 -20.22
C GLY A 68 1.24 -2.93 -20.18
N TYR A 69 0.62 -2.79 -21.36
CA TYR A 69 -0.84 -2.84 -21.50
C TYR A 69 -1.35 -4.28 -21.46
N GLU A 70 -2.36 -4.53 -20.64
CA GLU A 70 -2.96 -5.85 -20.42
C GLU A 70 -4.41 -5.85 -20.92
N PRO A 71 -4.68 -6.27 -22.18
CA PRO A 71 -6.01 -6.18 -22.77
C PRO A 71 -6.95 -7.29 -22.29
N ILE A 72 -8.23 -6.97 -22.27
CA ILE A 72 -9.32 -7.95 -22.24
C ILE A 72 -10.25 -7.69 -23.43
N VAL A 73 -10.99 -8.70 -23.88
CA VAL A 73 -11.89 -8.59 -25.02
C VAL A 73 -13.25 -9.16 -24.65
N LYS A 74 -14.32 -8.45 -24.99
CA LYS A 74 -15.70 -8.93 -24.86
C LYS A 74 -16.53 -8.53 -26.07
N GLY A 75 -17.06 -9.52 -26.77
CA GLY A 75 -17.64 -9.39 -28.09
C GLY A 75 -16.67 -8.64 -29.01
N LYS A 76 -17.17 -7.59 -29.65
CA LYS A 76 -16.39 -6.77 -30.60
C LYS A 76 -15.68 -5.57 -29.96
N ARG A 77 -15.37 -5.66 -28.67
CA ARG A 77 -14.71 -4.58 -27.92
C ARG A 77 -13.49 -5.08 -27.16
N LEU A 78 -12.39 -4.37 -27.33
CA LEU A 78 -11.14 -4.54 -26.58
C LEU A 78 -11.03 -3.43 -25.54
N PHE A 79 -10.78 -3.78 -24.28
CA PHE A 79 -10.63 -2.84 -23.18
C PHE A 79 -9.20 -2.81 -22.67
N LEU A 80 -8.71 -1.61 -22.35
CA LEU A 80 -7.34 -1.37 -21.89
C LEU A 80 -7.29 -0.34 -20.77
N ALA A 81 -6.56 -0.68 -19.70
CA ALA A 81 -6.21 0.24 -18.63
C ALA A 81 -4.90 0.98 -18.92
N SER A 82 -4.86 2.28 -18.60
CA SER A 82 -3.66 3.12 -18.68
C SER A 82 -3.23 3.56 -17.28
N ASN A 83 -2.06 3.09 -16.85
CA ASN A 83 -1.39 3.58 -15.64
C ASN A 83 -0.70 4.93 -15.85
N ARG A 84 -0.64 5.40 -17.10
CA ARG A 84 -0.02 6.66 -17.49
C ARG A 84 -1.02 7.80 -17.62
N GLU A 85 -2.25 7.51 -18.02
CA GLU A 85 -3.29 8.50 -18.31
C GLU A 85 -4.55 8.32 -17.44
N ASP A 86 -4.46 7.54 -16.34
CA ASP A 86 -5.51 7.38 -15.34
C ASP A 86 -6.89 7.03 -15.95
N LYS A 87 -6.94 6.18 -16.99
CA LYS A 87 -8.17 5.90 -17.76
C LYS A 87 -8.28 4.47 -18.27
N ILE A 88 -9.51 4.03 -18.48
CA ILE A 88 -9.87 2.86 -19.28
C ILE A 88 -10.27 3.34 -20.68
N MET A 89 -9.82 2.63 -21.70
CA MET A 89 -10.16 2.86 -23.11
C MET A 89 -10.86 1.63 -23.67
N ALA A 90 -11.85 1.83 -24.55
CA ALA A 90 -12.45 0.77 -25.34
C ALA A 90 -12.21 0.99 -26.83
N PHE A 91 -11.82 -0.07 -27.53
CA PHE A 91 -11.56 -0.07 -28.97
C PHE A 91 -12.44 -1.09 -29.67
N GLU A 92 -12.85 -0.78 -30.90
CA GLU A 92 -13.52 -1.73 -31.76
C GLU A 92 -12.49 -2.72 -32.34
N THR A 93 -12.79 -4.02 -32.27
CA THR A 93 -11.84 -5.10 -32.54
C THR A 93 -11.42 -5.23 -34.01
N ASN A 94 -12.25 -4.82 -34.98
CA ASN A 94 -11.97 -4.95 -36.41
C ASN A 94 -11.16 -3.78 -36.99
N SER A 95 -11.31 -2.59 -36.43
CA SER A 95 -10.79 -1.34 -36.98
C SER A 95 -9.76 -0.65 -36.09
N GLY A 96 -9.71 -1.00 -34.80
CA GLY A 96 -8.90 -0.31 -33.80
C GLY A 96 -9.39 1.11 -33.47
N ALA A 97 -10.63 1.45 -33.86
CA ALA A 97 -11.22 2.75 -33.56
C ALA A 97 -11.49 2.88 -32.06
N LEU A 98 -11.12 4.02 -31.48
CA LEU A 98 -11.46 4.36 -30.09
C LEU A 98 -12.97 4.61 -30.01
N LEU A 99 -13.65 3.87 -29.13
CA LEU A 99 -15.09 3.96 -28.92
C LEU A 99 -15.43 4.93 -27.78
N TRP A 100 -14.74 4.79 -26.65
CA TRP A 100 -14.94 5.62 -25.47
C TRP A 100 -13.74 5.57 -24.53
N GLU A 101 -13.67 6.54 -23.62
CA GLU A 101 -12.71 6.60 -22.53
C GLU A 101 -13.43 6.90 -21.21
N ALA A 102 -12.97 6.31 -20.10
CA ALA A 102 -13.48 6.54 -18.76
C ALA A 102 -12.31 6.82 -17.80
N PHE A 103 -12.35 7.96 -17.12
CA PHE A 103 -11.25 8.45 -16.27
C PHE A 103 -11.45 8.12 -14.79
N ALA A 104 -10.35 7.82 -14.11
CA ALA A 104 -10.24 7.77 -12.66
C ALA A 104 -9.44 8.98 -12.14
N ASP A 105 -9.35 9.12 -10.81
CA ASP A 105 -8.59 10.20 -10.17
C ASP A 105 -7.10 9.85 -10.00
N GLY A 106 -6.74 8.57 -10.24
CA GLY A 106 -5.37 8.08 -10.16
C GLY A 106 -5.07 6.92 -11.13
N PRO A 107 -3.82 6.43 -11.13
CA PRO A 107 -3.38 5.38 -12.05
C PRO A 107 -4.25 4.12 -12.00
N ILE A 108 -4.67 3.63 -13.16
CA ILE A 108 -5.32 2.33 -13.30
C ILE A 108 -4.25 1.32 -13.76
N ARG A 109 -3.77 0.50 -12.83
CA ARG A 109 -2.56 -0.30 -13.03
C ARG A 109 -2.78 -1.69 -13.59
N LEU A 110 -3.95 -2.24 -13.34
CA LEU A 110 -4.26 -3.65 -13.61
C LEU A 110 -5.36 -3.72 -14.65
N ALA A 111 -5.36 -4.79 -15.44
CA ALA A 111 -6.41 -5.03 -16.41
C ALA A 111 -7.79 -5.00 -15.74
N PRO A 112 -8.81 -4.46 -16.42
CA PRO A 112 -10.18 -4.56 -15.94
C PRO A 112 -10.68 -6.00 -16.05
N VAL A 113 -11.90 -6.24 -15.57
CA VAL A 113 -12.65 -7.48 -15.78
C VAL A 113 -14.00 -7.16 -16.41
N ALA A 114 -14.41 -7.95 -17.40
CA ALA A 114 -15.71 -7.84 -18.03
C ALA A 114 -16.70 -8.82 -17.39
N TRP A 115 -17.85 -8.29 -16.96
CA TRP A 115 -18.93 -9.06 -16.37
C TRP A 115 -20.25 -8.59 -16.98
N ARG A 116 -20.97 -9.50 -17.65
CA ARG A 116 -22.19 -9.17 -18.41
C ARG A 116 -21.99 -7.94 -19.32
N ASP A 117 -22.81 -6.91 -19.22
CA ASP A 117 -22.71 -5.68 -20.00
C ASP A 117 -21.77 -4.62 -19.39
N LYS A 118 -20.91 -5.01 -18.43
CA LYS A 118 -20.10 -4.08 -17.63
C LYS A 118 -18.61 -4.41 -17.65
N VAL A 119 -17.82 -3.40 -17.30
CA VAL A 119 -16.38 -3.47 -17.09
C VAL A 119 -16.06 -2.91 -15.71
N LEU A 120 -15.35 -3.68 -14.88
CA LEU A 120 -15.00 -3.33 -13.51
C LEU A 120 -13.48 -3.21 -13.35
N PHE A 121 -13.02 -2.23 -12.56
CA PHE A 121 -11.60 -1.97 -12.35
C PHE A 121 -11.31 -1.20 -11.06
N GLY A 122 -10.08 -1.31 -10.58
CA GLY A 122 -9.58 -0.56 -9.43
C GLY A 122 -8.52 0.47 -9.81
N SER A 123 -8.41 1.52 -9.01
CA SER A 123 -7.47 2.63 -9.21
C SER A 123 -6.60 2.89 -7.98
N ASP A 124 -5.44 3.49 -8.21
CA ASP A 124 -4.55 4.01 -7.16
C ASP A 124 -5.18 5.17 -6.36
N ASP A 125 -6.29 5.76 -6.81
CA ASP A 125 -7.10 6.71 -6.01
C ASP A 125 -7.89 6.03 -4.86
N GLY A 126 -7.82 4.70 -4.76
CA GLY A 126 -8.49 3.91 -3.74
C GLY A 126 -9.95 3.64 -4.01
N CYS A 127 -10.46 3.93 -5.22
CA CYS A 127 -11.83 3.64 -5.63
C CYS A 127 -11.89 2.44 -6.59
N PHE A 128 -12.98 1.69 -6.51
CA PHE A 128 -13.35 0.62 -7.42
C PHE A 128 -14.54 1.08 -8.26
N TYR A 129 -14.46 0.86 -9.57
CA TYR A 129 -15.35 1.43 -10.56
C TYR A 129 -16.05 0.32 -11.34
N CYS A 130 -17.28 0.61 -11.74
CA CYS A 130 -18.02 -0.15 -12.73
C CYS A 130 -18.55 0.79 -13.80
N VAL A 131 -18.23 0.50 -15.06
CA VAL A 131 -18.71 1.24 -16.22
C VAL A 131 -19.49 0.33 -17.15
N ASP A 132 -20.42 0.91 -17.90
CA ASP A 132 -21.12 0.25 -18.99
C ASP A 132 -20.12 -0.09 -20.11
N ALA A 133 -20.09 -1.35 -20.56
CA ALA A 133 -19.12 -1.83 -21.53
C ALA A 133 -19.31 -1.20 -22.92
N ALA A 134 -20.51 -0.76 -23.26
CA ALA A 134 -20.83 -0.18 -24.56
C ALA A 134 -20.47 1.30 -24.67
N THR A 135 -20.60 2.05 -23.56
CA THR A 135 -20.54 3.52 -23.54
C THR A 135 -19.45 4.10 -22.63
N GLY A 136 -18.88 3.31 -21.72
CA GLY A 136 -17.91 3.78 -20.73
C GLY A 136 -18.52 4.65 -19.62
N LYS A 137 -19.85 4.81 -19.60
CA LYS A 137 -20.53 5.60 -18.56
C LYS A 137 -20.43 4.88 -17.22
N GLU A 138 -20.09 5.62 -16.17
CA GLU A 138 -20.11 5.13 -14.79
C GLU A 138 -21.51 4.60 -14.43
N VAL A 139 -21.55 3.36 -13.95
CA VAL A 139 -22.73 2.70 -13.38
C VAL A 139 -22.70 2.88 -11.87
N TRP A 140 -21.57 2.61 -11.25
CA TRP A 140 -21.30 2.90 -9.85
C TRP A 140 -19.79 3.08 -9.61
N LYS A 141 -19.46 3.82 -8.55
CA LYS A 141 -18.12 4.02 -7.99
C LYS A 141 -18.21 3.81 -6.48
N VAL A 142 -17.29 3.03 -5.92
CA VAL A 142 -17.19 2.85 -4.46
C VAL A 142 -15.80 3.18 -3.98
N ARG A 143 -15.71 3.87 -2.83
CA ARG A 143 -14.49 3.95 -2.03
C ARG A 143 -14.61 2.91 -0.92
N PRO A 144 -14.05 1.69 -1.09
CA PRO A 144 -14.31 0.59 -0.16
C PRO A 144 -13.69 0.80 1.22
N VAL A 145 -12.59 1.54 1.34
CA VAL A 145 -11.98 1.92 2.63
C VAL A 145 -12.48 3.31 3.04
N PRO A 146 -13.05 3.52 4.24
CA PRO A 146 -13.75 4.75 4.62
C PRO A 146 -12.80 5.87 5.07
N SER A 147 -11.64 6.02 4.42
CA SER A 147 -10.70 7.11 4.65
C SER A 147 -10.24 7.70 3.33
N ALA A 148 -10.09 9.02 3.30
CA ALA A 148 -9.60 9.78 2.15
C ALA A 148 -8.11 10.11 2.26
N ARG A 149 -7.38 9.55 3.23
CA ARG A 149 -5.95 9.84 3.45
C ARG A 149 -5.14 9.50 2.21
N LYS A 150 -4.26 10.43 1.83
CA LYS A 150 -3.38 10.33 0.66
C LYS A 150 -1.92 10.38 1.06
N LEU A 151 -1.07 9.93 0.14
CA LEU A 151 0.39 9.99 0.21
C LEU A 151 0.98 10.30 -1.17
N ILE A 152 2.30 10.45 -1.26
CA ILE A 152 3.02 10.44 -2.55
C ILE A 152 3.54 9.03 -2.85
N GLY A 153 2.81 8.28 -3.68
CA GLY A 153 3.13 6.90 -4.07
C GLY A 153 3.65 6.85 -5.49
N ASN A 154 4.90 6.38 -5.69
CA ASN A 154 5.52 6.29 -7.02
C ASN A 154 5.42 7.61 -7.81
N LYS A 155 5.73 8.73 -7.13
CA LYS A 155 5.72 10.12 -7.62
C LYS A 155 4.34 10.72 -7.95
N ARG A 156 3.26 10.12 -7.45
CA ARG A 156 1.88 10.52 -7.73
C ARG A 156 1.13 10.68 -6.41
N VAL A 157 0.20 11.63 -6.34
CA VAL A 157 -0.77 11.64 -5.23
C VAL A 157 -1.66 10.41 -5.40
N THR A 158 -1.73 9.57 -4.37
CA THR A 158 -2.54 8.33 -4.38
C THR A 158 -3.19 8.14 -3.02
N SER A 159 -4.21 7.26 -2.95
CA SER A 159 -4.72 6.77 -1.66
C SER A 159 -3.61 6.04 -0.91
N VAL A 160 -3.67 6.03 0.43
CA VAL A 160 -2.84 5.10 1.24
C VAL A 160 -3.27 3.64 1.02
N TRP A 161 -4.52 3.42 0.62
CA TRP A 161 -5.07 2.12 0.24
C TRP A 161 -5.38 2.04 -1.26
N PRO A 162 -4.36 2.09 -2.14
CA PRO A 162 -4.58 1.97 -3.57
C PRO A 162 -5.08 0.56 -3.91
N ILE A 163 -5.88 0.42 -4.97
CA ILE A 163 -6.35 -0.90 -5.43
C ILE A 163 -5.29 -1.51 -6.36
N ARG A 164 -4.38 -2.28 -5.76
CA ARG A 164 -3.29 -2.99 -6.46
C ARG A 164 -3.42 -4.52 -6.41
N GLY A 165 -4.46 -5.05 -5.76
CA GLY A 165 -4.91 -6.43 -5.93
C GLY A 165 -5.94 -6.51 -7.05
N GLY A 166 -5.52 -6.95 -8.24
CA GLY A 166 -6.29 -6.87 -9.48
C GLY A 166 -7.55 -7.72 -9.45
N PRO A 167 -8.66 -7.25 -10.04
CA PRO A 167 -9.95 -7.87 -9.85
C PRO A 167 -10.05 -9.27 -10.49
N VAL A 168 -10.85 -10.13 -9.89
CA VAL A 168 -11.33 -11.39 -10.46
C VAL A 168 -12.84 -11.48 -10.22
N VAL A 169 -13.58 -11.96 -11.23
CA VAL A 169 -15.04 -12.10 -11.15
C VAL A 169 -15.42 -13.55 -11.38
N GLN A 170 -16.27 -14.07 -10.51
CA GLN A 170 -16.93 -15.36 -10.71
C GLN A 170 -18.41 -15.20 -10.37
N GLU A 171 -19.27 -15.67 -11.27
CA GLU A 171 -20.71 -15.48 -11.18
C GLU A 171 -21.03 -13.99 -11.04
N ASP A 172 -21.72 -13.57 -9.98
CA ASP A 172 -22.14 -12.19 -9.71
C ASP A 172 -21.26 -11.51 -8.65
N ARG A 173 -20.09 -12.07 -8.35
CA ARG A 173 -19.17 -11.56 -7.31
C ARG A 173 -17.85 -11.09 -7.90
N VAL A 174 -17.40 -9.93 -7.45
CA VAL A 174 -16.08 -9.38 -7.76
C VAL A 174 -15.20 -9.36 -6.51
N TYR A 175 -13.94 -9.77 -6.67
CA TYR A 175 -12.94 -9.81 -5.61
C TYR A 175 -11.73 -8.98 -5.99
N PHE A 176 -11.21 -8.18 -5.05
CA PHE A 176 -10.01 -7.35 -5.23
C PHE A 176 -9.38 -7.05 -3.87
N ALA A 177 -8.21 -6.39 -3.86
CA ALA A 177 -7.58 -5.95 -2.62
C ALA A 177 -7.06 -4.50 -2.68
N ALA A 178 -7.18 -3.80 -1.55
CA ALA A 178 -6.75 -2.42 -1.36
C ALA A 178 -5.70 -2.32 -0.23
N GLY A 179 -4.73 -1.44 -0.41
CA GLY A 179 -3.61 -1.28 0.53
C GLY A 179 -2.42 -2.15 0.16
N VAL A 180 -1.22 -1.61 0.37
CA VAL A 180 0.05 -2.34 0.18
C VAL A 180 0.87 -2.42 1.46
N TRP A 181 0.48 -1.71 2.51
CA TRP A 181 1.22 -1.57 3.77
C TRP A 181 0.46 -2.32 4.88
N PRO A 182 0.95 -3.49 5.34
CA PRO A 182 0.23 -4.23 6.36
C PRO A 182 0.02 -3.43 7.66
N PHE A 183 0.98 -2.57 8.03
CA PHE A 183 0.89 -1.71 9.22
C PHE A 183 -0.05 -0.49 9.06
N GLU A 184 -0.49 -0.16 7.84
CA GLU A 184 -1.55 0.84 7.60
C GLU A 184 -2.93 0.18 7.46
N GLY A 185 -2.99 -1.15 7.55
CA GLY A 185 -4.15 -1.95 7.15
C GLY A 185 -4.11 -2.35 5.67
N VAL A 186 -4.53 -3.59 5.41
CA VAL A 186 -4.76 -4.14 4.07
C VAL A 186 -6.12 -4.81 4.06
N PHE A 187 -6.83 -4.67 2.94
CA PHE A 187 -8.23 -5.07 2.84
C PHE A 187 -8.45 -5.93 1.61
N ILE A 188 -9.07 -7.10 1.80
CA ILE A 188 -9.52 -7.97 0.71
C ILE A 188 -11.03 -7.92 0.68
N PHE A 189 -11.60 -7.59 -0.48
CA PHE A 189 -13.04 -7.36 -0.63
C PHE A 189 -13.69 -8.42 -1.50
N CYS A 190 -14.96 -8.70 -1.19
CA CYS A 190 -15.93 -9.25 -2.11
C CYS A 190 -17.12 -8.30 -2.19
N LEU A 191 -17.44 -7.86 -3.41
CA LEU A 191 -18.62 -7.05 -3.68
C LEU A 191 -19.58 -7.80 -4.61
N GLU A 192 -20.85 -7.45 -4.53
CA GLU A 192 -21.83 -7.76 -5.56
C GLU A 192 -21.51 -6.96 -6.82
N ALA A 193 -21.26 -7.65 -7.95
CA ALA A 193 -20.79 -7.02 -9.18
C ALA A 193 -21.84 -6.08 -9.79
N ALA A 194 -23.13 -6.35 -9.57
CA ALA A 194 -24.22 -5.52 -10.07
C ALA A 194 -24.26 -4.13 -9.42
N THR A 195 -24.06 -4.07 -8.10
CA THR A 195 -24.37 -2.89 -7.27
C THR A 195 -23.15 -2.25 -6.62
N GLY A 196 -22.03 -2.95 -6.53
CA GLY A 196 -20.88 -2.54 -5.74
C GLY A 196 -21.07 -2.70 -4.22
N GLU A 197 -22.17 -3.33 -3.78
CA GLU A 197 -22.44 -3.56 -2.37
C GLU A 197 -21.44 -4.55 -1.76
N GLN A 198 -20.91 -4.22 -0.60
CA GLN A 198 -19.96 -5.08 0.11
C GLN A 198 -20.64 -6.32 0.69
N ILE A 199 -20.24 -7.50 0.20
CA ILE A 199 -20.67 -8.79 0.75
C ILE A 199 -19.82 -9.14 1.97
N TRP A 200 -18.49 -9.05 1.84
CA TRP A 200 -17.56 -9.23 2.94
C TRP A 200 -16.26 -8.45 2.71
N VAL A 201 -15.55 -8.19 3.82
CA VAL A 201 -14.19 -7.67 3.83
C VAL A 201 -13.34 -8.49 4.81
N ASN A 202 -12.10 -8.78 4.43
CA ASN A 202 -11.05 -9.19 5.36
C ASN A 202 -10.19 -7.98 5.66
N ASP A 203 -10.13 -7.59 6.93
CA ASP A 203 -9.40 -6.43 7.44
C ASP A 203 -8.40 -6.79 8.55
N SER A 204 -8.16 -8.09 8.79
CA SER A 204 -7.35 -8.60 9.90
C SER A 204 -5.97 -9.11 9.50
N THR A 205 -5.70 -9.21 8.20
CA THR A 205 -4.47 -9.85 7.69
C THR A 205 -3.27 -8.91 7.52
N GLY A 206 -3.41 -7.66 7.96
CA GLY A 206 -2.32 -6.68 8.09
C GLY A 206 -1.46 -6.86 9.35
N HIS A 207 -1.97 -7.58 10.36
CA HIS A 207 -1.37 -7.68 11.70
C HIS A 207 -1.21 -9.13 12.17
N LEU A 208 -0.53 -9.95 11.37
CA LEU A 208 -0.16 -11.32 11.68
C LEU A 208 1.20 -11.35 12.39
N TYR A 209 1.23 -11.83 13.63
CA TYR A 209 2.47 -12.19 14.30
C TYR A 209 2.96 -13.56 13.82
N GLY A 210 4.16 -13.62 13.25
CA GLY A 210 4.66 -14.89 12.74
C GLY A 210 6.10 -14.85 12.21
N GLY A 211 6.54 -16.00 11.71
CA GLY A 211 7.91 -16.22 11.27
C GLY A 211 8.27 -15.43 10.00
N GLN A 212 9.30 -14.60 10.09
CA GLN A 212 9.87 -13.74 9.05
C GLN A 212 11.24 -14.28 8.59
N PRO A 213 11.89 -13.69 7.56
CA PRO A 213 13.16 -14.20 7.06
C PRO A 213 14.22 -14.20 8.17
N HIS A 214 15.11 -15.20 8.15
CA HIS A 214 16.13 -15.44 9.19
C HIS A 214 15.57 -15.92 10.54
N ASN A 215 14.44 -16.63 10.53
CA ASN A 215 13.76 -17.14 11.74
C ASN A 215 13.39 -16.03 12.75
N ALA A 216 13.26 -14.80 12.26
CA ALA A 216 12.76 -13.70 13.07
C ALA A 216 11.25 -13.89 13.28
N VAL A 217 10.69 -13.28 14.31
CA VAL A 217 9.24 -13.24 14.55
C VAL A 217 8.87 -11.79 14.84
N ALA A 218 7.90 -11.27 14.10
CA ALA A 218 7.46 -9.89 14.20
C ALA A 218 6.04 -9.76 13.66
N ILE A 219 5.38 -8.66 14.01
CA ILE A 219 4.10 -8.29 13.40
C ILE A 219 4.36 -7.95 11.92
N GLY A 220 3.55 -8.53 11.03
CA GLY A 220 3.53 -8.21 9.62
C GLY A 220 2.23 -8.67 8.98
N GLY A 221 2.20 -8.87 7.67
CA GLY A 221 0.97 -9.29 7.01
C GLY A 221 1.13 -9.45 5.51
N ILE A 222 0.00 -9.66 4.85
CA ILE A 222 -0.09 -9.70 3.39
C ILE A 222 0.09 -8.27 2.85
N ALA A 223 0.76 -8.14 1.72
CA ALA A 223 0.92 -6.87 1.00
C ALA A 223 0.40 -7.08 -0.43
N PRO A 224 -0.92 -7.01 -0.63
CA PRO A 224 -1.55 -7.54 -1.82
C PRO A 224 -1.21 -6.70 -3.05
N GLN A 225 -0.53 -7.33 -4.03
CA GLN A 225 -0.13 -6.71 -5.28
C GLN A 225 -0.06 -7.74 -6.40
N GLY A 226 -0.75 -7.46 -7.51
CA GLY A 226 -0.87 -8.37 -8.65
C GLY A 226 -2.28 -8.91 -8.82
N TYR A 227 -2.46 -9.83 -9.76
CA TYR A 227 -3.78 -10.34 -10.15
C TYR A 227 -4.28 -11.47 -9.26
N LEU A 228 -5.42 -11.29 -8.59
CA LEU A 228 -6.05 -12.35 -7.80
C LEU A 228 -6.54 -13.49 -8.68
N LEU A 229 -6.62 -14.72 -8.15
CA LEU A 229 -7.20 -15.85 -8.89
C LEU A 229 -8.05 -16.73 -7.96
N ILE A 230 -8.87 -17.60 -8.55
CA ILE A 230 -9.73 -18.53 -7.81
C ILE A 230 -9.27 -19.96 -8.09
N ASP A 231 -9.04 -20.72 -7.01
CA ASP A 231 -8.69 -22.15 -7.00
C ASP A 231 -9.79 -22.91 -6.26
N GLY A 232 -10.85 -23.30 -6.97
CA GLY A 232 -12.04 -23.93 -6.38
C GLY A 232 -12.76 -22.99 -5.40
N GLU A 233 -12.76 -23.32 -4.11
CA GLU A 233 -13.39 -22.51 -3.04
C GLU A 233 -12.38 -21.58 -2.33
N GLU A 234 -11.22 -21.33 -2.95
CA GLU A 234 -10.18 -20.46 -2.41
C GLU A 234 -9.89 -19.27 -3.33
N LEU A 235 -9.87 -18.07 -2.75
CA LEU A 235 -9.32 -16.88 -3.38
C LEU A 235 -7.82 -16.81 -3.07
N VAL A 236 -7.00 -16.75 -4.12
CA VAL A 236 -5.54 -16.63 -4.02
C VAL A 236 -5.15 -15.18 -4.30
N VAL A 237 -4.46 -14.57 -3.35
CA VAL A 237 -4.08 -13.15 -3.35
C VAL A 237 -2.57 -13.02 -3.43
N PRO A 238 -1.99 -12.66 -4.59
CA PRO A 238 -0.57 -12.39 -4.70
C PRO A 238 -0.11 -11.31 -3.72
N SER A 239 1.04 -11.54 -3.08
CA SER A 239 1.54 -10.68 -2.00
C SER A 239 2.88 -10.04 -2.37
N SER A 240 2.93 -9.40 -3.55
CA SER A 240 4.15 -8.75 -4.02
C SER A 240 5.31 -9.76 -4.09
N ASN A 241 6.47 -9.52 -3.48
CA ASN A 241 7.60 -10.48 -3.47
C ASN A 241 7.44 -11.72 -2.56
N ALA A 242 6.32 -11.84 -1.85
CA ALA A 242 6.05 -12.90 -0.86
C ALA A 242 5.05 -13.95 -1.38
N TYR A 243 4.91 -15.07 -0.65
CA TYR A 243 3.98 -16.14 -1.04
C TYR A 243 2.52 -15.63 -1.06
N PRO A 244 1.70 -15.99 -2.06
CA PRO A 244 0.30 -15.58 -2.10
C PRO A 244 -0.51 -16.05 -0.88
N GLY A 245 -1.37 -15.19 -0.34
CA GLY A 245 -2.35 -15.60 0.67
C GLY A 245 -3.48 -16.41 0.05
N ARG A 246 -4.01 -17.41 0.77
CA ARG A 246 -5.20 -18.18 0.39
C ARG A 246 -6.32 -17.88 1.36
N PHE A 247 -7.48 -17.52 0.81
CA PHE A 247 -8.66 -17.13 1.57
C PHE A 247 -9.84 -18.00 1.18
N ASP A 248 -10.73 -18.23 2.14
CA ASP A 248 -12.04 -18.81 1.84
C ASP A 248 -12.85 -17.87 0.94
N LEU A 249 -13.28 -18.36 -0.22
CA LEU A 249 -13.97 -17.52 -1.21
C LEU A 249 -15.31 -16.98 -0.70
N LYS A 250 -16.01 -17.77 0.12
CA LYS A 250 -17.37 -17.43 0.62
C LYS A 250 -17.33 -16.45 1.78
N THR A 251 -16.35 -16.58 2.68
CA THR A 251 -16.29 -15.86 3.96
C THR A 251 -15.16 -14.83 4.06
N GLY A 252 -14.20 -14.84 3.14
CA GLY A 252 -13.02 -13.97 3.19
C GLY A 252 -12.03 -14.33 4.30
N LYS A 253 -12.20 -15.45 5.01
CA LYS A 253 -11.30 -15.85 6.09
C LYS A 253 -9.98 -16.36 5.53
N LEU A 254 -8.86 -15.93 6.11
CA LEU A 254 -7.54 -16.44 5.76
C LEU A 254 -7.44 -17.95 6.07
N LYS A 255 -7.08 -18.76 5.07
CA LYS A 255 -6.86 -20.22 5.19
C LYS A 255 -5.37 -20.55 5.33
N ASP A 256 -4.53 -19.97 4.49
CA ASP A 256 -3.08 -20.19 4.53
C ASP A 256 -2.34 -18.93 4.07
N PHE A 257 -1.36 -18.52 4.86
CA PHE A 257 -0.36 -17.55 4.44
C PHE A 257 0.89 -17.80 5.27
N LYS A 258 2.03 -17.79 4.58
CA LYS A 258 3.34 -17.92 5.23
C LYS A 258 4.10 -16.65 4.96
N LEU A 259 4.42 -15.97 6.05
CA LEU A 259 5.32 -14.85 6.02
C LEU A 259 6.66 -15.26 5.36
N PRO A 260 7.32 -14.33 4.65
CA PRO A 260 8.60 -14.53 3.98
C PRO A 260 9.60 -15.35 4.82
N LEU A 261 10.20 -16.42 4.26
CA LEU A 261 11.27 -17.18 4.92
C LEU A 261 12.57 -17.13 4.09
N GLY A 262 13.71 -17.10 4.78
CA GLY A 262 15.03 -16.96 4.16
C GLY A 262 15.33 -18.10 3.19
N GLY A 263 15.81 -17.78 1.99
CA GLY A 263 16.19 -18.76 0.97
C GLY A 263 15.04 -19.35 0.14
N ARG A 264 13.79 -18.96 0.40
CA ARG A 264 12.62 -19.32 -0.44
C ARG A 264 12.38 -18.25 -1.50
N VAL A 265 11.97 -18.64 -2.71
CA VAL A 265 11.53 -17.69 -3.74
C VAL A 265 10.08 -18.01 -4.18
N PRO A 266 9.05 -17.56 -3.46
CA PRO A 266 7.69 -17.72 -3.96
C PRO A 266 7.10 -16.47 -4.63
N GLY A 267 6.06 -16.75 -5.41
CA GLY A 267 5.53 -15.98 -6.54
C GLY A 267 5.30 -14.49 -6.30
N GLY A 268 5.98 -13.70 -7.14
CA GLY A 268 5.83 -12.25 -7.29
C GLY A 268 4.39 -11.78 -7.58
N TRP A 269 4.27 -10.65 -8.26
CA TRP A 269 2.99 -10.13 -8.78
C TRP A 269 2.19 -11.07 -9.69
N TYR A 270 2.82 -12.16 -10.17
CA TYR A 270 2.24 -13.12 -11.10
C TYR A 270 2.07 -14.47 -10.43
N THR A 271 0.87 -15.03 -10.52
CA THR A 271 0.55 -16.41 -10.18
C THR A 271 -0.56 -16.89 -11.13
N SER A 272 -0.52 -18.17 -11.53
CA SER A 272 -1.59 -18.81 -12.31
C SER A 272 -1.78 -20.27 -11.93
N LEU A 273 -2.84 -20.92 -12.41
CA LEU A 273 -2.98 -22.38 -12.37
C LEU A 273 -2.63 -23.01 -13.72
N ALA A 274 -2.36 -24.32 -13.69
CA ALA A 274 -2.23 -25.12 -14.90
C ALA A 274 -3.60 -25.25 -15.58
N GLY A 275 -3.66 -24.98 -16.88
CA GLY A 275 -4.87 -25.17 -17.68
C GLY A 275 -5.15 -26.66 -17.97
N LYS A 276 -6.23 -26.92 -18.71
CA LYS A 276 -6.71 -28.30 -18.97
C LYS A 276 -5.66 -29.12 -19.73
N SER A 277 -4.87 -28.47 -20.58
CA SER A 277 -3.84 -29.13 -21.38
C SER A 277 -2.65 -29.65 -20.57
N GLU A 278 -2.41 -29.08 -19.38
CA GLU A 278 -1.30 -29.45 -18.48
C GLU A 278 -1.76 -30.30 -17.27
N GLU A 279 -3.06 -30.56 -17.14
CA GLU A 279 -3.64 -31.20 -15.95
C GLU A 279 -3.44 -32.73 -15.96
N LYS A 280 -2.74 -33.25 -14.94
CA LYS A 280 -2.70 -34.70 -14.68
C LYS A 280 -3.96 -35.10 -13.91
N LYS A 281 -4.81 -35.94 -14.51
CA LYS A 281 -6.04 -36.47 -13.89
C LYS A 281 -5.81 -36.93 -12.44
N GLY A 282 -6.59 -36.40 -11.50
CA GLY A 282 -6.62 -36.83 -10.10
C GLY A 282 -5.63 -36.14 -9.14
N LYS A 283 -4.96 -35.05 -9.54
CA LYS A 283 -4.12 -34.23 -8.63
C LYS A 283 -4.61 -32.79 -8.55
N ARG A 284 -4.55 -32.19 -7.36
CA ARG A 284 -4.80 -30.75 -7.14
C ARG A 284 -3.86 -29.91 -8.02
N LYS A 285 -4.39 -28.90 -8.72
CA LYS A 285 -3.59 -27.96 -9.53
C LYS A 285 -2.60 -27.21 -8.62
N SER A 286 -1.31 -27.26 -8.95
CA SER A 286 -0.28 -26.48 -8.26
C SER A 286 -0.24 -25.06 -8.80
N LEU A 287 -0.03 -24.06 -7.94
CA LEU A 287 0.27 -22.69 -8.38
C LEU A 287 1.52 -22.69 -9.27
N LEU A 288 1.42 -22.01 -10.40
CA LEU A 288 2.51 -21.77 -11.32
C LEU A 288 3.08 -20.37 -11.09
N ALA A 289 4.40 -20.30 -11.16
CA ALA A 289 5.17 -19.07 -11.05
C ALA A 289 6.19 -19.04 -12.21
N ASP A 290 6.42 -17.86 -12.79
CA ASP A 290 7.33 -17.70 -13.93
C ASP A 290 8.78 -17.49 -13.46
N MET A 291 9.70 -18.26 -14.01
CA MET A 291 11.13 -18.20 -13.67
C MET A 291 11.78 -16.87 -14.09
N GLY A 292 11.30 -16.25 -15.17
CA GLY A 292 11.86 -15.02 -15.72
C GLY A 292 11.59 -13.78 -14.86
N ILE A 293 10.61 -13.84 -13.96
CA ILE A 293 10.37 -12.79 -12.96
C ILE A 293 10.79 -13.22 -11.56
N ASN A 294 10.74 -14.50 -11.20
CA ASN A 294 11.15 -14.98 -9.88
C ASN A 294 12.66 -15.20 -9.83
N TYR A 295 13.39 -14.15 -10.22
CA TYR A 295 14.82 -14.12 -10.35
C TYR A 295 15.38 -12.94 -9.56
N VAL A 296 16.41 -13.20 -8.77
CA VAL A 296 17.07 -12.13 -7.99
C VAL A 296 18.57 -12.40 -7.87
N ARG A 297 19.36 -11.34 -8.02
CA ARG A 297 20.79 -11.37 -7.72
C ARG A 297 21.02 -11.12 -6.23
N HIS A 298 21.68 -12.04 -5.56
CA HIS A 298 22.21 -11.86 -4.21
C HIS A 298 23.72 -11.72 -4.27
N GLU A 299 24.20 -10.50 -4.05
CA GLU A 299 25.62 -10.16 -4.14
C GLU A 299 26.16 -10.51 -5.55
N ASP A 300 27.05 -11.47 -5.66
CA ASP A 300 27.64 -11.97 -6.90
C ASP A 300 26.90 -13.18 -7.48
N ARG A 301 25.89 -13.73 -6.79
CA ARG A 301 25.19 -14.96 -7.17
C ARG A 301 23.77 -14.72 -7.62
N LEU A 302 23.29 -15.64 -8.45
CA LEU A 302 21.96 -15.63 -9.04
C LEU A 302 21.08 -16.70 -8.40
N ARG A 303 19.83 -16.36 -8.10
CA ARG A 303 18.82 -17.32 -7.63
C ARG A 303 17.53 -17.17 -8.42
N TYR A 304 16.90 -18.28 -8.75
CA TYR A 304 15.63 -18.34 -9.48
C TYR A 304 14.78 -19.54 -9.04
N GLU A 305 13.46 -19.44 -9.19
CA GLU A 305 12.47 -20.49 -8.91
C GLU A 305 11.29 -20.36 -9.90
N GLY A 306 10.56 -21.43 -10.19
CA GLY A 306 9.39 -21.43 -11.09
C GLY A 306 9.62 -22.15 -12.41
N LYS A 307 8.60 -22.14 -13.27
CA LYS A 307 8.64 -22.72 -14.63
C LYS A 307 9.03 -21.64 -15.65
N PRO A 308 9.80 -21.98 -16.70
CA PRO A 308 10.14 -21.02 -17.75
C PRO A 308 8.90 -20.64 -18.58
N GLU A 309 8.84 -19.38 -19.00
CA GLU A 309 7.93 -18.84 -20.02
C GLU A 309 6.41 -18.97 -19.76
N VAL A 310 5.98 -19.27 -18.53
CA VAL A 310 4.55 -19.39 -18.17
C VAL A 310 3.80 -18.09 -18.48
N ARG A 311 4.37 -16.94 -18.10
CA ARG A 311 3.71 -15.65 -18.32
C ARG A 311 3.69 -15.24 -19.80
N SER A 312 4.61 -15.78 -20.59
CA SER A 312 4.83 -15.44 -21.99
C SER A 312 4.33 -16.51 -22.96
N THR A 313 3.38 -17.34 -22.49
CA THR A 313 2.72 -18.38 -23.26
C THR A 313 1.20 -18.24 -23.10
N ILE A 314 0.49 -18.33 -24.22
CA ILE A 314 -0.97 -18.52 -24.28
C ILE A 314 -1.29 -19.73 -25.14
N ARG A 315 -2.52 -20.26 -25.00
CA ARG A 315 -3.06 -21.30 -25.88
C ARG A 315 -4.39 -20.87 -26.48
N ALA A 316 -4.55 -21.14 -27.77
CA ALA A 316 -5.76 -20.87 -28.55
C ALA A 316 -6.16 -22.14 -29.28
N GLY A 317 -7.21 -22.82 -28.81
CA GLY A 317 -7.52 -24.18 -29.24
C GLY A 317 -6.33 -25.11 -28.96
N ASP A 318 -5.86 -25.82 -29.99
CA ASP A 318 -4.69 -26.70 -29.88
C ASP A 318 -3.35 -25.98 -30.12
N GLN A 319 -3.37 -24.69 -30.50
CA GLN A 319 -2.17 -23.92 -30.80
C GLN A 319 -1.56 -23.32 -29.53
N GLU A 320 -0.27 -23.59 -29.29
CA GLU A 320 0.54 -22.91 -28.28
C GLU A 320 1.28 -21.73 -28.92
N ILE A 321 1.13 -20.53 -28.34
CA ILE A 321 1.79 -19.31 -28.81
C ILE A 321 2.71 -18.80 -27.71
N ARG A 322 4.01 -18.77 -28.00
CA ARG A 322 5.05 -18.23 -27.12
C ARG A 322 5.56 -16.90 -27.64
N PHE A 323 5.61 -15.90 -26.79
CA PHE A 323 5.97 -14.53 -27.17
C PHE A 323 7.11 -13.93 -26.34
N ALA A 324 7.85 -14.76 -25.59
CA ALA A 324 9.02 -14.32 -24.82
C ALA A 324 10.08 -13.62 -25.71
N ASN A 325 10.21 -14.09 -26.95
CA ASN A 325 11.17 -13.59 -27.94
C ASN A 325 10.54 -12.63 -28.98
N GLY A 326 9.31 -12.18 -28.75
CA GLY A 326 8.56 -11.31 -29.66
C GLY A 326 7.55 -12.07 -30.54
N TYR A 327 7.02 -11.36 -31.55
CA TYR A 327 6.09 -11.89 -32.56
C TYR A 327 6.40 -11.26 -33.91
N GLU A 328 6.27 -12.03 -34.99
CA GLU A 328 6.55 -11.53 -36.33
C GLU A 328 5.69 -10.30 -36.64
N LYS A 329 6.26 -9.29 -37.31
CA LYS A 329 5.59 -8.02 -37.66
C LYS A 329 5.22 -7.11 -36.47
N VAL A 330 5.58 -7.47 -35.23
CA VAL A 330 5.43 -6.62 -34.04
C VAL A 330 6.80 -6.10 -33.59
N PRO A 331 7.05 -4.78 -33.66
CA PRO A 331 8.32 -4.22 -33.22
C PRO A 331 8.47 -4.21 -31.69
N GLY A 332 9.68 -4.50 -31.23
CA GLY A 332 10.07 -4.40 -29.83
C GLY A 332 9.60 -5.57 -28.95
N LYS A 333 9.62 -5.35 -27.63
CA LYS A 333 9.31 -6.38 -26.64
C LYS A 333 7.79 -6.52 -26.47
N VAL A 334 7.24 -7.68 -26.85
CA VAL A 334 5.84 -8.05 -26.55
C VAL A 334 5.65 -8.13 -25.04
N HIS A 335 4.55 -7.55 -24.56
CA HIS A 335 4.14 -7.59 -23.17
C HIS A 335 3.03 -8.62 -22.94
N SER A 336 1.96 -8.56 -23.74
CA SER A 336 0.79 -9.43 -23.60
C SER A 336 0.24 -9.84 -24.96
N MET A 337 -0.45 -10.98 -24.99
CA MET A 337 -1.19 -11.50 -26.12
C MET A 337 -2.53 -12.06 -25.65
N VAL A 338 -3.59 -11.78 -26.40
CA VAL A 338 -4.93 -12.33 -26.15
C VAL A 338 -5.59 -12.77 -27.45
N VAL A 339 -6.40 -13.83 -27.38
CA VAL A 339 -7.10 -14.39 -28.54
C VAL A 339 -8.59 -14.37 -28.27
N ALA A 340 -9.31 -13.56 -29.05
CA ALA A 340 -10.74 -13.32 -28.93
C ALA A 340 -11.30 -12.73 -30.23
N ASP A 341 -12.60 -12.83 -30.49
CA ASP A 341 -13.24 -12.28 -31.69
C ASP A 341 -12.53 -12.68 -33.01
N ASP A 342 -12.11 -13.95 -33.08
CA ASP A 342 -11.36 -14.54 -34.21
C ASP A 342 -10.04 -13.82 -34.56
N LYS A 343 -9.47 -13.10 -33.58
CA LYS A 343 -8.26 -12.29 -33.74
C LYS A 343 -7.22 -12.59 -32.66
N LEU A 344 -5.96 -12.35 -33.00
CA LEU A 344 -4.85 -12.25 -32.07
C LEU A 344 -4.55 -10.76 -31.83
N PHE A 345 -4.67 -10.32 -30.57
CA PHE A 345 -4.25 -8.98 -30.16
C PHE A 345 -2.91 -9.06 -29.43
N VAL A 346 -2.01 -8.13 -29.74
CA VAL A 346 -0.65 -8.10 -29.20
C VAL A 346 -0.37 -6.71 -28.65
N THR A 347 0.11 -6.62 -27.40
CA THR A 347 0.61 -5.37 -26.82
C THR A 347 2.13 -5.41 -26.61
N THR A 348 2.78 -4.26 -26.69
CA THR A 348 4.23 -4.13 -26.44
C THR A 348 4.51 -3.29 -25.21
N ALA A 349 5.68 -3.50 -24.59
CA ALA A 349 6.16 -2.68 -23.47
C ALA A 349 6.39 -1.20 -23.83
N ALA A 350 6.42 -0.87 -25.12
CA ALA A 350 6.55 0.49 -25.63
C ALA A 350 5.19 1.19 -25.86
N GLY A 351 4.06 0.48 -25.70
CA GLY A 351 2.73 1.02 -25.94
C GLY A 351 2.13 0.70 -27.30
N GLY A 352 2.73 -0.18 -28.10
CA GLY A 352 2.12 -0.64 -29.35
C GLY A 352 0.97 -1.62 -29.09
N LEU A 353 -0.11 -1.51 -29.84
CA LEU A 353 -1.26 -2.40 -29.86
C LEU A 353 -1.52 -2.85 -31.31
N TYR A 354 -1.60 -4.16 -31.53
CA TYR A 354 -1.72 -4.76 -32.86
C TYR A 354 -2.85 -5.79 -32.88
N ALA A 355 -3.59 -5.87 -33.96
CA ALA A 355 -4.58 -6.91 -34.18
C ALA A 355 -4.29 -7.69 -35.47
N PHE A 356 -4.33 -9.01 -35.37
CA PHE A 356 -4.15 -9.94 -36.47
C PHE A 356 -5.38 -10.83 -36.63
N GLY A 357 -5.75 -11.17 -37.86
CA GLY A 357 -6.87 -12.05 -38.15
C GLY A 357 -6.89 -12.51 -39.60
N SER A 358 -7.97 -13.19 -39.99
CA SER A 358 -8.18 -13.64 -41.37
C SER A 358 -8.49 -12.45 -42.28
N GLY A 359 -7.55 -12.08 -43.15
CA GLY A 359 -7.69 -10.96 -44.09
C GLY A 359 -6.49 -10.84 -45.04
N THR A 360 -6.64 -10.08 -46.13
CA THR A 360 -5.52 -9.79 -47.06
C THR A 360 -4.69 -8.61 -46.53
N GLN A 361 -3.37 -8.67 -46.72
CA GLN A 361 -2.39 -7.70 -46.18
C GLN A 361 -2.57 -6.25 -46.69
N ALA A 362 -3.44 -6.01 -47.67
CA ALA A 362 -3.54 -4.76 -48.43
C ALA A 362 -4.26 -3.60 -47.71
N GLU A 363 -4.88 -3.80 -46.53
CA GLU A 363 -5.72 -2.80 -45.87
C GLU A 363 -5.37 -2.54 -44.38
N SER A 364 -4.13 -2.79 -43.94
CA SER A 364 -3.78 -2.60 -42.53
C SER A 364 -3.91 -1.14 -42.08
N ARG A 365 -4.83 -0.83 -41.15
CA ARG A 365 -5.04 0.55 -40.65
C ARG A 365 -4.00 0.90 -39.58
N ARG A 366 -3.33 2.04 -39.70
CA ARG A 366 -2.40 2.55 -38.68
C ARG A 366 -3.00 3.75 -37.96
N HIS A 367 -3.08 3.68 -36.64
CA HIS A 367 -3.47 4.79 -35.76
C HIS A 367 -2.21 5.36 -35.11
N GLU A 368 -1.72 6.48 -35.65
CA GLU A 368 -0.54 7.17 -35.13
C GLU A 368 -0.89 8.09 -33.95
N ALA A 369 0.04 8.25 -33.02
CA ALA A 369 -0.09 9.26 -31.98
C ALA A 369 0.08 10.66 -32.61
N THR A 370 -0.88 11.55 -32.40
CA THR A 370 -0.73 12.96 -32.80
C THR A 370 0.17 13.65 -31.78
N PRO A 371 1.29 14.29 -32.18
CA PRO A 371 2.10 15.07 -31.27
C PRO A 371 1.27 16.22 -30.68
N PRO A 372 1.37 16.51 -29.38
CA PRO A 372 0.59 17.57 -28.79
C PRO A 372 1.06 18.93 -29.32
N PRO A 373 0.13 19.89 -29.54
CA PRO A 373 0.50 21.25 -29.88
C PRO A 373 1.22 21.92 -28.69
N PRO A 374 2.19 22.82 -28.92
CA PRO A 374 2.78 23.61 -27.85
C PRO A 374 1.70 24.51 -27.22
N GLY A 375 1.67 24.57 -25.89
CA GLY A 375 0.74 25.42 -25.15
C GLY A 375 0.98 26.89 -25.47
N LYS A 376 -0.10 27.67 -25.58
CA LYS A 376 0.01 29.13 -25.74
C LYS A 376 0.23 29.75 -24.37
N ALA A 377 1.23 30.62 -24.25
CA ALA A 377 1.41 31.43 -23.06
C ALA A 377 0.17 32.30 -22.81
N THR A 378 -0.35 32.25 -21.59
CA THR A 378 -1.39 33.18 -21.08
C THR A 378 -0.73 34.26 -20.24
N ALA A 379 -1.39 35.41 -20.07
CA ALA A 379 -0.88 36.47 -19.18
C ALA A 379 -0.69 35.93 -17.74
N PHE A 380 -1.68 35.18 -17.27
CA PHE A 380 -1.66 34.53 -15.95
C PHE A 380 -0.53 33.52 -15.79
N SER A 381 -0.38 32.57 -16.72
CA SER A 381 0.70 31.58 -16.64
C SER A 381 2.08 32.22 -16.70
N SER A 382 2.24 33.32 -17.45
CA SER A 382 3.50 34.07 -17.52
C SER A 382 3.82 34.80 -16.21
N GLN A 383 2.83 35.42 -15.58
CA GLN A 383 2.96 36.00 -14.23
C GLN A 383 3.33 34.92 -13.21
N LEU A 384 2.61 33.80 -13.22
CA LEU A 384 2.81 32.71 -12.27
C LEU A 384 4.21 32.08 -12.40
N LEU A 385 4.77 31.96 -13.61
CA LEU A 385 6.15 31.47 -13.83
C LEU A 385 7.23 32.34 -13.15
N GLY A 386 6.93 33.61 -12.86
CA GLY A 386 7.80 34.48 -12.07
C GLY A 386 7.75 34.17 -10.57
N GLU A 387 6.64 33.59 -10.10
CA GLU A 387 6.38 33.33 -8.68
C GLU A 387 6.69 31.88 -8.27
N ILE A 388 6.54 30.90 -9.15
CA ILE A 388 6.65 29.48 -8.78
C ILE A 388 8.04 28.89 -9.05
N PRO A 389 8.43 27.83 -8.33
CA PRO A 389 9.66 27.10 -8.63
C PRO A 389 9.56 26.33 -9.96
N ARG A 390 10.73 25.96 -10.52
CA ARG A 390 10.81 25.21 -11.79
C ARG A 390 10.73 23.68 -11.63
N HIS A 391 10.83 23.14 -10.42
CA HIS A 391 10.82 21.69 -10.14
C HIS A 391 9.95 21.40 -8.91
N GLY A 392 9.56 20.13 -8.75
CA GLY A 392 8.78 19.68 -7.60
C GLY A 392 7.29 19.50 -7.89
N TYR A 393 6.44 19.79 -6.92
CA TYR A 393 4.99 19.64 -7.02
C TYR A 393 4.26 20.99 -6.90
N GLY A 394 3.31 21.22 -7.80
CA GLY A 394 2.39 22.35 -7.76
C GLY A 394 0.95 21.87 -7.60
N VAL A 395 0.16 22.58 -6.80
CA VAL A 395 -1.26 22.26 -6.60
C VAL A 395 -2.13 23.45 -6.97
N PHE A 396 -3.16 23.21 -7.76
CA PHE A 396 -4.25 24.12 -8.03
C PHE A 396 -5.48 23.64 -7.28
N LEU A 397 -6.00 24.46 -6.37
CA LEU A 397 -7.26 24.25 -5.69
C LEU A 397 -8.29 25.20 -6.31
N GLY A 398 -9.19 24.63 -7.10
CA GLY A 398 -10.17 25.34 -7.91
C GLY A 398 -9.80 25.42 -9.40
N SER A 399 -10.67 26.09 -10.17
CA SER A 399 -10.64 26.03 -11.63
C SER A 399 -9.38 26.60 -12.29
N VAL A 400 -8.84 25.89 -13.29
CA VAL A 400 -7.71 26.30 -14.12
C VAL A 400 -7.90 25.80 -15.55
N ASP A 401 -7.49 26.61 -16.53
CA ASP A 401 -7.58 26.28 -17.95
C ASP A 401 -6.42 25.38 -18.42
N ALA A 402 -6.68 24.59 -19.47
CA ALA A 402 -5.70 23.67 -20.02
C ALA A 402 -4.45 24.39 -20.56
N ASP A 403 -4.61 25.55 -21.21
CA ASP A 403 -3.50 26.30 -21.81
C ASP A 403 -2.48 26.74 -20.75
N THR A 404 -2.95 27.24 -19.61
CA THR A 404 -2.11 27.54 -18.44
C THR A 404 -1.31 26.32 -18.00
N LEU A 405 -1.96 25.16 -17.82
CA LEU A 405 -1.28 23.94 -17.38
C LEU A 405 -0.26 23.41 -18.40
N VAL A 406 -0.59 23.47 -19.69
CA VAL A 406 0.32 23.07 -20.77
C VAL A 406 1.53 23.99 -20.82
N HIS A 407 1.34 25.31 -20.72
CA HIS A 407 2.44 26.28 -20.70
C HIS A 407 3.34 26.09 -19.48
N LEU A 408 2.78 25.91 -18.28
CA LEU A 408 3.58 25.61 -17.09
C LEU A 408 4.34 24.28 -17.22
N ALA A 409 3.72 23.25 -17.79
CA ALA A 409 4.35 21.96 -18.01
C ALA A 409 5.49 22.00 -19.05
N SER A 410 5.42 22.90 -20.04
CA SER A 410 6.49 23.09 -21.05
C SER A 410 7.67 23.90 -20.50
N GLU A 411 7.41 24.87 -19.62
CA GLU A 411 8.42 25.78 -19.08
C GLU A 411 9.09 25.28 -17.78
N THR A 412 8.57 24.19 -17.20
CA THR A 412 9.04 23.67 -15.91
C THR A 412 9.18 22.14 -15.92
N SER A 413 9.78 21.59 -14.87
CA SER A 413 9.77 20.16 -14.55
C SER A 413 8.76 19.82 -13.44
N LEU A 414 7.82 20.71 -13.14
CA LEU A 414 6.80 20.50 -12.11
C LEU A 414 5.86 19.34 -12.44
N ARG A 415 5.41 18.66 -11.39
CA ARG A 415 4.21 17.82 -11.41
C ARG A 415 3.06 18.63 -10.86
N LEU A 416 2.01 18.80 -11.67
CA LEU A 416 0.86 19.61 -11.30
C LEU A 416 -0.29 18.71 -10.88
N LEU A 417 -0.92 19.06 -9.76
CA LEU A 417 -2.18 18.48 -9.29
C LEU A 417 -3.25 19.55 -9.37
N VAL A 418 -4.38 19.23 -9.98
CA VAL A 418 -5.56 20.09 -10.02
C VAL A 418 -6.66 19.40 -9.22
N VAL A 419 -7.28 20.13 -8.31
CA VAL A 419 -8.49 19.70 -7.60
C VAL A 419 -9.63 20.58 -8.06
N GLU A 420 -10.64 19.95 -8.66
CA GLU A 420 -11.76 20.63 -9.30
C GLU A 420 -13.05 19.84 -8.97
N GLU A 421 -14.10 20.55 -8.59
CA GLU A 421 -15.35 19.93 -8.15
C GLU A 421 -16.27 19.59 -9.33
N GLU A 422 -16.36 20.47 -10.32
CA GLU A 422 -17.36 20.36 -11.39
C GLU A 422 -16.96 19.27 -12.40
N GLY A 423 -17.66 18.13 -12.35
CA GLY A 423 -17.35 16.96 -13.18
C GLY A 423 -17.28 17.22 -14.69
N ARG A 424 -18.01 18.21 -15.22
CA ARG A 424 -17.90 18.62 -16.63
C ARG A 424 -16.55 19.27 -16.95
N ARG A 425 -16.06 20.15 -16.07
CA ARG A 425 -14.75 20.79 -16.19
C ARG A 425 -13.64 19.77 -16.00
N VAL A 426 -13.75 18.90 -15.01
CA VAL A 426 -12.81 17.79 -14.80
C VAL A 426 -12.67 16.97 -16.07
N ARG A 427 -13.79 16.53 -16.66
CA ARG A 427 -13.77 15.73 -17.88
C ARG A 427 -13.12 16.47 -19.05
N ALA A 428 -13.54 17.71 -19.31
CA ALA A 428 -12.97 18.52 -20.39
C ALA A 428 -11.46 18.69 -20.21
N LEU A 429 -11.02 19.03 -19.00
CA LEU A 429 -9.62 19.23 -18.68
C LEU A 429 -8.79 17.95 -18.85
N ARG A 430 -9.29 16.80 -18.40
CA ARG A 430 -8.63 15.49 -18.61
C ARG A 430 -8.49 15.15 -20.09
N GLU A 431 -9.54 15.39 -20.88
CA GLU A 431 -9.52 15.17 -22.33
C GLU A 431 -8.52 16.09 -23.05
N ASP A 432 -8.50 17.38 -22.70
CA ASP A 432 -7.54 18.36 -23.24
C ASP A 432 -6.09 18.00 -22.88
N LEU A 433 -5.82 17.67 -21.61
CA LEU A 433 -4.49 17.31 -21.14
C LEU A 433 -4.02 15.96 -21.70
N SER A 434 -4.94 15.01 -21.95
CA SER A 434 -4.62 13.73 -22.60
C SER A 434 -4.30 13.94 -24.08
N ARG A 435 -5.05 14.79 -24.79
CA ARG A 435 -4.68 15.25 -26.15
C ARG A 435 -3.33 15.97 -26.17
N ALA A 436 -3.02 16.73 -25.12
CA ALA A 436 -1.72 17.37 -24.94
C ALA A 436 -0.61 16.39 -24.50
N GLY A 437 -0.91 15.10 -24.28
CA GLY A 437 0.07 14.07 -23.93
C GLY A 437 0.72 14.22 -22.55
N ILE A 438 0.18 15.09 -21.69
CA ILE A 438 0.73 15.43 -20.38
C ILE A 438 -0.14 14.97 -19.19
N TYR A 439 -1.39 14.58 -19.45
CA TYR A 439 -2.26 13.99 -18.43
C TYR A 439 -1.65 12.71 -17.83
N GLY A 440 -1.78 12.56 -16.52
CA GLY A 440 -1.26 11.45 -15.72
C GLY A 440 0.28 11.32 -15.63
N SER A 441 1.04 12.04 -16.45
CA SER A 441 2.52 12.04 -16.41
C SER A 441 3.11 13.32 -15.83
N ARG A 442 2.53 14.47 -16.18
CA ARG A 442 2.92 15.81 -15.69
C ARG A 442 1.79 16.52 -14.96
N VAL A 443 0.53 16.28 -15.36
CA VAL A 443 -0.64 16.90 -14.74
C VAL A 443 -1.63 15.81 -14.32
N ALA A 444 -2.09 15.85 -13.07
CA ALA A 444 -3.19 15.03 -12.57
C ALA A 444 -4.38 15.94 -12.24
N VAL A 445 -5.60 15.46 -12.44
CA VAL A 445 -6.83 16.16 -12.10
C VAL A 445 -7.64 15.25 -11.20
N TRP A 446 -8.04 15.71 -10.02
CA TRP A 446 -8.88 15.00 -9.07
C TRP A 446 -10.25 15.67 -9.01
N GLN A 447 -11.32 14.87 -9.13
CA GLN A 447 -12.67 15.38 -8.92
C GLN A 447 -13.00 15.40 -7.43
N HIS A 448 -12.92 16.57 -6.81
CA HIS A 448 -13.22 16.76 -5.38
C HIS A 448 -13.49 18.22 -5.07
N ASP A 449 -14.24 18.47 -4.01
CA ASP A 449 -14.29 19.79 -3.38
C ASP A 449 -12.87 20.24 -2.96
N PRO A 450 -12.36 21.39 -3.45
CA PRO A 450 -11.05 21.90 -3.09
C PRO A 450 -10.87 22.17 -1.58
N ALA A 451 -11.93 22.62 -0.91
CA ALA A 451 -11.97 22.88 0.53
C ALA A 451 -11.80 21.59 1.36
N GLY A 452 -12.51 20.52 0.99
CA GLY A 452 -12.46 19.22 1.65
C GLY A 452 -11.33 18.28 1.19
N PHE A 453 -10.48 18.67 0.25
CA PHE A 453 -9.45 17.78 -0.28
C PHE A 453 -8.31 17.55 0.74
N GLU A 454 -8.23 16.33 1.27
CA GLU A 454 -7.13 15.91 2.16
C GLU A 454 -5.86 15.63 1.37
N MET A 455 -4.87 16.51 1.53
CA MET A 455 -3.55 16.41 0.92
C MET A 455 -2.50 15.87 1.88
N PRO A 456 -1.46 15.17 1.38
CA PRO A 456 -0.29 14.85 2.21
C PRO A 456 0.34 16.15 2.75
N PRO A 457 0.96 16.14 3.94
CA PRO A 457 1.71 17.29 4.42
C PRO A 457 3.02 17.46 3.62
N TYR A 458 3.58 18.67 3.63
CA TYR A 458 4.96 19.00 3.23
C TYR A 458 5.39 18.71 1.78
N PHE A 459 4.51 18.30 0.88
CA PHE A 459 4.92 17.85 -0.46
C PHE A 459 4.90 18.94 -1.54
N ALA A 460 4.11 20.00 -1.37
CA ALA A 460 3.81 20.97 -2.42
C ALA A 460 4.78 22.16 -2.39
N ASP A 461 5.59 22.29 -3.44
CA ASP A 461 6.48 23.44 -3.63
C ASP A 461 5.68 24.73 -3.89
N PHE A 462 4.48 24.61 -4.47
CA PHE A 462 3.46 25.64 -4.30
C PHE A 462 2.04 25.07 -4.25
N VAL A 463 1.16 25.80 -3.57
CA VAL A 463 -0.30 25.62 -3.62
C VAL A 463 -0.90 26.94 -4.05
N LEU A 464 -1.76 26.93 -5.06
CA LEU A 464 -2.52 28.09 -5.53
C LEU A 464 -4.00 27.89 -5.20
N LEU A 465 -4.56 28.81 -4.42
CA LEU A 465 -6.00 28.92 -4.17
C LEU A 465 -6.64 29.86 -5.20
N ARG A 466 -7.67 29.36 -5.86
CA ARG A 466 -8.49 30.13 -6.82
C ARG A 466 -9.95 30.26 -6.40
N GLU A 467 -10.27 29.76 -5.22
CA GLU A 467 -11.60 29.80 -4.62
C GLU A 467 -11.51 30.33 -3.19
N GLU A 468 -12.61 30.92 -2.70
CA GLU A 468 -12.71 31.38 -1.32
C GLU A 468 -12.86 30.20 -0.38
N ILE A 469 -11.77 29.85 0.31
CA ILE A 469 -11.74 28.78 1.31
C ILE A 469 -11.77 29.38 2.74
N PRO A 470 -12.51 28.80 3.70
CA PRO A 470 -12.47 29.14 5.13
C PRO A 470 -11.06 29.18 5.74
N SER A 471 -10.83 30.00 6.76
CA SER A 471 -9.49 30.21 7.34
C SER A 471 -8.87 28.98 7.98
N ASP A 472 -9.69 28.18 8.67
CA ASP A 472 -9.29 26.92 9.31
C ASP A 472 -8.84 25.88 8.27
N GLU A 473 -9.58 25.78 7.16
CA GLU A 473 -9.19 24.94 6.03
C GLU A 473 -7.91 25.44 5.34
N ARG A 474 -7.71 26.77 5.25
CA ARG A 474 -6.45 27.33 4.72
C ARG A 474 -5.23 26.93 5.54
N GLU A 475 -5.31 26.92 6.87
CA GLU A 475 -4.19 26.46 7.70
C GLU A 475 -3.94 24.97 7.52
N ARG A 476 -4.99 24.14 7.42
CA ARG A 476 -4.86 22.72 7.08
C ARG A 476 -4.18 22.52 5.72
N ILE A 477 -4.56 23.30 4.71
CA ILE A 477 -3.94 23.27 3.37
C ILE A 477 -2.48 23.76 3.45
N PHE A 478 -2.19 24.77 4.27
CA PHE A 478 -0.85 25.30 4.46
C PHE A 478 0.12 24.21 4.99
N GLU A 479 -0.35 23.21 5.73
CA GLU A 479 0.46 22.05 6.15
C GLU A 479 0.99 21.20 4.99
N SER A 480 0.33 21.23 3.82
CA SER A 480 0.81 20.57 2.61
C SER A 480 1.93 21.31 1.91
N VAL A 481 2.15 22.59 2.25
CA VAL A 481 3.21 23.41 1.66
C VAL A 481 4.55 22.90 2.16
N ARG A 482 5.48 22.71 1.22
CA ARG A 482 6.81 22.17 1.49
C ARG A 482 7.60 23.11 2.41
N PRO A 483 8.24 22.61 3.48
CA PRO A 483 9.25 23.35 4.22
C PRO A 483 10.41 23.80 3.33
N TYR A 484 11.26 24.71 3.82
CA TYR A 484 12.41 25.20 3.07
C TYR A 484 12.07 25.84 1.72
N GLY A 485 11.01 26.66 1.67
CA GLY A 485 10.75 27.56 0.53
C GLY A 485 9.46 27.32 -0.25
N GLY A 486 8.58 26.43 0.20
CA GLY A 486 7.28 26.24 -0.42
C GLY A 486 6.39 27.48 -0.32
N LYS A 487 5.56 27.71 -1.33
CA LYS A 487 4.72 28.91 -1.47
C LYS A 487 3.23 28.58 -1.39
N PHE A 488 2.50 29.31 -0.56
CA PHE A 488 1.04 29.29 -0.53
C PHE A 488 0.55 30.58 -1.18
N ILE A 489 -0.14 30.46 -2.31
CA ILE A 489 -0.51 31.58 -3.17
C ILE A 489 -2.03 31.68 -3.19
N VAL A 490 -2.57 32.86 -2.92
CA VAL A 490 -4.00 33.16 -3.03
C VAL A 490 -4.18 34.16 -4.17
N GLN A 491 -5.07 33.85 -5.10
CA GLN A 491 -5.41 34.75 -6.19
C GLN A 491 -6.59 35.66 -5.81
N HIS A 492 -6.38 36.98 -5.90
CA HIS A 492 -7.42 38.00 -5.72
C HIS A 492 -7.56 38.81 -7.01
N GLY A 493 -8.50 38.44 -7.89
CA GLY A 493 -8.59 39.02 -9.23
C GLY A 493 -7.33 38.74 -10.05
N GLU A 494 -6.57 39.78 -10.42
CA GLU A 494 -5.28 39.67 -11.14
C GLU A 494 -4.06 39.65 -10.21
N GLU A 495 -4.24 39.91 -8.91
CA GLU A 495 -3.17 39.94 -7.93
C GLU A 495 -2.92 38.55 -7.31
N LEU A 496 -1.65 38.28 -6.97
CA LEU A 496 -1.21 37.07 -6.29
C LEU A 496 -0.61 37.42 -4.94
N GLU A 497 -1.25 36.98 -3.86
CA GLU A 497 -0.73 37.09 -2.50
C GLU A 497 0.02 35.81 -2.14
N THR A 498 1.27 35.91 -1.67
CA THR A 498 2.11 34.75 -1.34
C THR A 498 2.50 34.71 0.13
N ARG A 499 2.20 33.59 0.81
CA ARG A 499 2.76 33.21 2.10
C ARG A 499 3.84 32.15 1.92
N LEU A 500 5.05 32.44 2.38
CA LEU A 500 6.21 31.55 2.29
C LEU A 500 6.34 30.65 3.52
N ARG A 501 6.53 29.34 3.33
CA ARG A 501 6.99 28.43 4.39
C ARG A 501 8.52 28.38 4.40
N ALA A 502 9.13 29.32 5.11
CA ALA A 502 10.59 29.45 5.19
C ALA A 502 11.20 28.53 6.25
N GLY A 503 12.33 27.90 5.92
CA GLY A 503 13.14 27.14 6.87
C GLY A 503 12.55 25.79 7.30
N ALA A 504 13.08 25.29 8.42
CA ALA A 504 12.72 24.01 9.01
C ALA A 504 11.36 24.07 9.73
N LEU A 505 10.71 22.92 9.86
CA LEU A 505 9.56 22.77 10.76
C LEU A 505 10.02 23.01 12.22
N PRO A 506 9.24 23.73 13.05
CA PRO A 506 9.56 23.88 14.47
C PRO A 506 9.70 22.51 15.15
N GLY A 507 10.80 22.30 15.88
CA GLY A 507 11.12 21.01 16.52
C GLY A 507 11.85 20.00 15.63
N ALA A 508 12.00 20.26 14.33
CA ALA A 508 12.75 19.38 13.43
C ALA A 508 14.27 19.61 13.50
N THR A 509 15.04 18.55 13.25
CA THR A 509 16.52 18.62 13.30
C THR A 509 17.16 18.04 12.03
N ASN A 510 18.40 18.46 11.74
CA ASN A 510 19.24 17.87 10.70
C ASN A 510 20.05 16.70 11.25
N TYR A 511 20.30 15.69 10.41
CA TYR A 511 21.18 14.56 10.73
C TYR A 511 22.35 14.49 9.76
N HIS A 512 23.58 14.50 10.29
CA HIS A 512 24.81 14.61 9.49
C HIS A 512 25.42 13.26 9.09
N GLY A 513 24.76 12.13 9.38
CA GLY A 513 25.25 10.80 9.06
C GLY A 513 26.44 10.34 9.92
N ASP A 514 26.58 10.91 11.12
CA ASP A 514 27.74 10.73 12.00
C ASP A 514 27.46 9.79 13.18
N PHE A 515 26.31 9.09 13.19
CA PHE A 515 25.86 8.25 14.30
C PHE A 515 25.81 9.02 15.63
N LYS A 516 25.37 10.27 15.61
CA LYS A 516 24.98 11.03 16.81
C LYS A 516 23.45 11.14 16.94
N PRO A 517 22.95 11.44 18.15
CA PRO A 517 21.53 11.71 18.36
C PRO A 517 20.96 12.76 17.40
N SER A 518 19.72 12.55 16.98
CA SER A 518 18.90 13.45 16.16
C SER A 518 17.61 13.68 16.95
N LEU A 519 17.60 14.75 17.76
CA LEU A 519 16.52 15.08 18.70
C LEU A 519 15.35 15.75 17.97
N ASP A 520 14.85 15.11 16.91
CA ASP A 520 13.69 15.58 16.17
C ASP A 520 12.41 15.32 17.00
N GLU A 521 11.73 16.39 17.39
CA GLU A 521 10.57 16.34 18.27
C GLU A 521 9.30 15.88 17.54
N LEU A 522 9.22 16.11 16.23
CA LEU A 522 8.04 15.84 15.41
C LEU A 522 7.91 14.36 15.01
N VAL A 523 9.01 13.60 15.05
CA VAL A 523 8.96 12.15 14.77
C VAL A 523 8.46 11.42 16.01
N LYS A 524 7.15 11.22 16.14
CA LYS A 524 6.48 10.58 17.28
C LYS A 524 5.53 9.46 16.84
N ALA A 525 5.41 8.41 17.65
CA ALA A 525 4.40 7.39 17.43
C ALA A 525 2.99 7.94 17.77
N PRO A 526 1.93 7.54 17.04
CA PRO A 526 1.97 6.64 15.88
C PRO A 526 2.42 7.34 14.59
N LEU A 527 3.09 6.59 13.71
CA LEU A 527 3.59 7.10 12.42
C LEU A 527 2.85 6.46 11.22
N GLY A 528 2.50 7.25 10.21
CA GLY A 528 1.98 6.74 8.93
C GLY A 528 2.81 7.18 7.71
N VAL A 529 2.64 6.49 6.59
CA VAL A 529 3.42 6.67 5.36
C VAL A 529 3.12 8.02 4.72
N LEU A 530 4.16 8.82 4.51
CA LEU A 530 4.12 10.09 3.79
C LEU A 530 4.32 9.90 2.29
N TRP A 531 5.32 9.08 1.93
CA TRP A 531 5.63 8.76 0.54
C TRP A 531 6.36 7.42 0.45
N PHE A 532 6.32 6.82 -0.75
CA PHE A 532 7.14 5.66 -1.08
C PHE A 532 7.53 5.64 -2.56
N ASP A 533 8.76 5.20 -2.85
CA ASP A 533 9.29 5.07 -4.21
C ASP A 533 10.52 4.14 -4.24
N ASP A 534 10.70 3.37 -5.32
CA ASP A 534 11.84 2.46 -5.53
C ASP A 534 12.97 3.05 -6.40
N THR A 535 12.82 4.30 -6.83
CA THR A 535 13.84 5.07 -7.55
C THR A 535 14.92 5.65 -6.62
N LEU A 536 14.64 5.76 -5.32
CA LEU A 536 15.66 6.08 -4.33
C LEU A 536 16.73 4.97 -4.35
N GLY A 537 18.00 5.35 -4.52
CA GLY A 537 19.11 4.46 -4.89
C GLY A 537 19.43 3.30 -3.93
N HIS A 538 20.59 2.66 -4.14
CA HIS A 538 20.89 1.33 -3.61
C HIS A 538 21.95 1.35 -2.49
N PHE A 539 21.52 1.21 -1.24
CA PHE A 539 22.38 1.57 -0.11
C PHE A 539 22.78 0.39 0.78
N LYS A 540 22.82 -0.84 0.26
CA LYS A 540 23.23 -2.02 1.05
C LYS A 540 24.61 -1.74 1.67
N ARG A 541 24.67 -1.71 3.01
CA ARG A 541 25.90 -1.49 3.81
C ARG A 541 26.65 -0.19 3.49
N SER A 542 25.99 0.83 2.95
CA SER A 542 26.53 2.16 2.66
C SER A 542 26.78 3.00 3.91
N PRO A 543 27.48 4.15 3.81
CA PRO A 543 27.48 5.17 4.86
C PRO A 543 26.07 5.56 5.29
N GLN A 544 25.93 6.11 6.50
CA GLN A 544 24.66 6.66 6.94
C GLN A 544 24.18 7.74 5.96
N PRO A 545 22.88 7.76 5.63
CA PRO A 545 22.32 8.87 4.89
C PRO A 545 22.41 10.13 5.75
N LYS A 546 22.63 11.28 5.11
CA LYS A 546 22.50 12.59 5.76
C LYS A 546 21.15 13.16 5.40
N VAL A 547 20.52 13.87 6.33
CA VAL A 547 19.22 14.54 6.14
C VAL A 547 19.43 15.99 6.56
N ILE A 548 19.53 16.88 5.58
CA ILE A 548 19.93 18.27 5.78
C ILE A 548 18.99 19.15 4.96
N ASP A 549 18.27 20.05 5.63
CA ASP A 549 17.45 21.10 5.04
C ASP A 549 16.45 20.59 3.98
N GLY A 550 15.77 19.49 4.31
CA GLY A 550 14.78 18.83 3.44
C GLY A 550 15.39 17.96 2.35
N VAL A 551 16.71 17.75 2.35
CA VAL A 551 17.42 16.93 1.37
C VAL A 551 18.08 15.73 2.03
N MET A 552 17.79 14.54 1.51
CA MET A 552 18.48 13.31 1.86
C MET A 552 19.67 13.12 0.92
N ILE A 553 20.86 13.05 1.50
CA ILE A 553 22.13 12.81 0.80
C ILE A 553 22.55 11.39 1.08
N THR A 554 22.69 10.60 0.02
CA THR A 554 22.96 9.18 0.12
C THR A 554 24.11 8.77 -0.80
N THR A 555 24.84 7.72 -0.43
CA THR A 555 26.02 7.30 -1.19
C THR A 555 26.02 5.79 -1.34
N THR A 556 26.08 5.31 -2.58
CA THR A 556 26.05 3.87 -2.90
C THR A 556 27.46 3.30 -3.00
N LYS A 557 27.57 1.97 -2.88
CA LYS A 557 28.83 1.23 -3.09
C LYS A 557 28.89 0.69 -4.52
N ASP A 558 30.08 0.69 -5.12
CA ASP A 558 30.31 0.02 -6.39
C ASP A 558 30.61 -1.48 -6.17
N TRP A 559 29.54 -2.30 -6.10
CA TRP A 559 29.65 -3.75 -5.92
C TRP A 559 30.25 -4.49 -7.12
N LEU A 560 30.35 -3.83 -8.27
CA LEU A 560 30.79 -4.42 -9.53
C LEU A 560 32.26 -4.15 -9.84
N ASP A 561 32.93 -3.27 -9.09
CA ASP A 561 34.36 -3.03 -9.20
C ASP A 561 35.13 -4.36 -8.97
N ALA A 562 35.69 -4.90 -10.05
CA ALA A 562 36.44 -6.15 -10.02
C ALA A 562 37.75 -6.02 -9.24
N SER A 563 38.30 -4.80 -9.11
CA SER A 563 39.61 -4.55 -8.49
C SER A 563 39.61 -4.72 -6.97
N THR A 564 38.45 -4.77 -6.31
CA THR A 564 38.34 -4.85 -4.84
C THR A 564 37.82 -6.19 -4.32
N ARG A 565 37.67 -7.22 -5.17
CA ARG A 565 37.05 -8.52 -4.85
C ARG A 565 37.96 -9.55 -4.15
N THR A 566 38.79 -9.14 -3.20
CA THR A 566 39.82 -9.99 -2.56
C THR A 566 39.31 -10.83 -1.37
N MET A 567 38.04 -11.24 -1.37
CA MET A 567 37.33 -12.00 -0.30
C MET A 567 37.17 -11.31 1.08
N LYS A 568 37.93 -10.26 1.40
CA LYS A 568 37.57 -9.26 2.43
C LYS A 568 36.90 -8.11 1.70
N VAL A 569 35.62 -7.93 1.96
CA VAL A 569 34.72 -7.31 0.98
C VAL A 569 34.73 -5.78 1.09
N ASP A 570 35.75 -5.13 0.55
CA ASP A 570 35.87 -3.68 0.55
C ASP A 570 35.49 -3.07 -0.81
N TYR A 571 35.00 -1.83 -0.83
CA TYR A 571 34.40 -1.20 -2.01
C TYR A 571 34.75 0.27 -2.14
N ARG A 572 34.79 0.79 -3.37
CA ARG A 572 34.72 2.25 -3.56
C ARG A 572 33.29 2.75 -3.45
N LEU A 573 33.14 4.02 -3.12
CA LEU A 573 31.86 4.70 -3.14
C LEU A 573 31.62 5.33 -4.51
N LEU A 574 30.34 5.33 -4.90
CA LEU A 574 29.87 6.12 -6.03
C LEU A 574 29.53 7.54 -5.57
N PRO A 575 29.47 8.52 -6.50
CA PRO A 575 29.05 9.88 -6.17
C PRO A 575 27.73 9.94 -5.39
N PRO A 576 27.55 10.97 -4.54
CA PRO A 576 26.32 11.11 -3.75
C PRO A 576 25.10 11.35 -4.65
N ASN A 577 23.97 10.78 -4.24
CA ASN A 577 22.65 11.05 -4.77
C ASN A 577 21.88 11.94 -3.79
N PHE A 578 21.02 12.79 -4.34
CA PHE A 578 20.21 13.76 -3.59
C PHE A 578 18.74 13.47 -3.86
N SER A 579 17.95 13.40 -2.80
CA SER A 579 16.51 13.22 -2.91
C SER A 579 15.79 14.12 -1.92
N ASP A 580 14.61 14.59 -2.30
CA ASP A 580 13.73 15.33 -1.42
C ASP A 580 13.16 14.42 -0.31
N VAL A 581 13.25 14.88 0.94
CA VAL A 581 12.87 14.09 2.13
C VAL A 581 11.35 13.92 2.27
N TYR A 582 10.56 14.84 1.70
CA TYR A 582 9.11 14.87 1.87
C TYR A 582 8.34 14.18 0.73
N THR A 583 9.01 13.93 -0.41
CA THR A 583 8.40 13.32 -1.59
C THR A 583 9.14 12.10 -2.13
N GLY A 584 10.36 11.84 -1.64
CA GLY A 584 11.23 10.78 -2.14
C GLY A 584 11.78 11.02 -3.55
N ARG A 585 11.50 12.18 -4.14
CA ARG A 585 11.92 12.51 -5.50
C ARG A 585 13.44 12.67 -5.56
N VAL A 586 14.09 11.86 -6.41
CA VAL A 586 15.51 12.07 -6.73
C VAL A 586 15.65 13.39 -7.51
N LEU A 587 16.52 14.26 -7.00
CA LEU A 587 16.76 15.57 -7.59
C LEU A 587 17.53 15.44 -8.91
N SER A 588 17.18 16.28 -9.88
CA SER A 588 17.85 16.32 -11.18
C SER A 588 19.31 16.80 -11.07
N ALA A 589 20.07 16.69 -12.16
CA ALA A 589 21.43 17.18 -12.22
C ALA A 589 21.51 18.71 -12.01
N GLU A 590 20.52 19.44 -12.49
CA GLU A 590 20.35 20.89 -12.32
C GLU A 590 20.09 21.24 -10.85
N GLU A 591 19.07 20.65 -10.24
CA GLU A 591 18.71 20.88 -8.83
C GLU A 591 19.86 20.54 -7.87
N SER A 592 20.61 19.48 -8.17
CA SER A 592 21.70 19.00 -7.31
C SER A 592 23.05 19.70 -7.57
N ALA A 593 23.16 20.58 -8.56
CA ALA A 593 24.44 21.18 -8.96
C ALA A 593 25.13 21.93 -7.81
N LEU A 594 24.38 22.78 -7.09
CA LEU A 594 24.89 23.54 -5.94
C LEU A 594 25.10 22.64 -4.71
N LEU A 595 24.27 21.61 -4.52
CA LEU A 595 24.40 20.67 -3.40
C LEU A 595 25.69 19.84 -3.48
N LYS A 596 26.12 19.48 -4.69
CA LYS A 596 27.34 18.67 -4.93
C LYS A 596 28.63 19.32 -4.45
N VAL A 597 28.71 20.65 -4.45
CA VAL A 597 29.92 21.38 -4.01
C VAL A 597 29.92 21.70 -2.52
N GLN A 598 28.80 21.49 -1.83
CA GLN A 598 28.71 21.71 -0.39
C GLN A 598 29.56 20.70 0.39
N ALA A 599 30.06 21.11 1.55
CA ALA A 599 30.84 20.25 2.44
C ALA A 599 30.07 18.98 2.83
N ALA A 600 28.75 19.08 3.01
CA ALA A 600 27.87 17.97 3.33
C ALA A 600 27.87 16.84 2.27
N ALA A 601 28.13 17.17 1.00
CA ALA A 601 28.18 16.21 -0.10
C ALA A 601 29.56 15.56 -0.30
N ARG A 602 30.60 16.00 0.43
CA ARG A 602 31.95 15.43 0.28
C ARG A 602 31.99 13.99 0.75
N VAL A 603 32.50 13.12 -0.12
CA VAL A 603 32.67 11.68 0.11
C VAL A 603 34.02 11.26 -0.49
N ASP A 604 34.73 10.36 0.19
CA ASP A 604 35.93 9.74 -0.37
C ASP A 604 35.57 8.68 -1.40
N LEU A 605 35.77 9.01 -2.68
CA LEU A 605 35.49 8.13 -3.82
C LEU A 605 36.71 7.30 -4.24
N LYS A 606 37.91 7.63 -3.71
CA LYS A 606 39.17 7.05 -4.18
C LYS A 606 39.60 5.87 -3.32
N THR A 607 39.46 6.00 -2.00
CA THR A 607 39.88 4.96 -1.08
C THR A 607 38.87 3.84 -1.00
N VAL A 608 39.40 2.64 -0.82
CA VAL A 608 38.62 1.44 -0.57
C VAL A 608 38.03 1.55 0.84
N GLN A 609 36.71 1.53 0.91
CA GLN A 609 35.92 1.73 2.12
C GLN A 609 35.57 0.41 2.80
N PRO A 610 35.33 0.43 4.13
CA PRO A 610 34.97 -0.78 4.86
C PRO A 610 33.70 -1.43 4.33
N SER A 611 33.68 -2.76 4.42
CA SER A 611 32.50 -3.58 4.09
C SER A 611 31.20 -3.14 4.78
N GLN A 612 31.25 -2.49 5.95
CA GLN A 612 30.11 -1.99 6.72
C GLN A 612 30.47 -0.74 7.54
N TYR A 613 29.49 0.16 7.71
CA TYR A 613 29.55 1.32 8.62
C TYR A 613 28.74 1.00 9.88
N ARG A 614 29.23 1.43 11.05
CA ARG A 614 28.62 1.12 12.35
C ARG A 614 28.88 2.23 13.38
N PRO A 615 28.02 2.34 14.41
CA PRO A 615 28.34 3.08 15.62
C PRO A 615 29.61 2.54 16.29
N SER A 616 30.42 3.43 16.86
CA SER A 616 31.71 3.07 17.49
C SER A 616 31.57 2.16 18.71
N ASN A 617 30.42 2.19 19.39
CA ASN A 617 30.12 1.37 20.56
C ASN A 617 29.69 -0.08 20.22
N GLN A 618 29.37 -0.39 18.97
CA GLN A 618 28.80 -1.69 18.59
C GLN A 618 29.85 -2.71 18.10
N LYS A 619 30.59 -3.28 19.04
CA LYS A 619 31.72 -4.20 18.76
C LYS A 619 31.31 -5.59 18.23
N ASN A 620 30.16 -6.14 18.65
CA ASN A 620 29.71 -7.52 18.36
C ASN A 620 28.57 -7.62 17.31
N ALA A 621 28.64 -6.86 16.22
CA ALA A 621 27.46 -6.57 15.38
C ALA A 621 26.77 -7.76 14.67
N TRP A 622 27.39 -8.93 14.52
CA TRP A 622 26.71 -10.09 13.90
C TRP A 622 25.80 -10.84 14.87
N LYS A 623 26.00 -10.62 16.15
CA LYS A 623 25.20 -11.12 17.27
C LYS A 623 25.19 -10.02 18.34
N PRO A 624 24.61 -8.84 18.03
CA PRO A 624 24.62 -7.74 18.97
C PRO A 624 23.84 -8.16 20.22
N GLU A 625 24.25 -7.63 21.37
CA GLU A 625 23.49 -7.79 22.61
C GLU A 625 22.08 -7.20 22.44
N ALA A 626 21.18 -7.60 23.34
CA ALA A 626 19.84 -7.02 23.38
C ALA A 626 19.97 -5.50 23.62
N PRO A 627 19.30 -4.68 22.81
CA PRO A 627 19.45 -3.23 22.92
C PRO A 627 18.77 -2.74 24.21
N VAL A 628 19.54 -2.01 25.01
CA VAL A 628 19.11 -1.36 26.26
C VAL A 628 19.54 0.10 26.19
N ALA A 629 18.64 1.03 26.52
CA ALA A 629 18.97 2.46 26.55
C ALA A 629 18.35 3.19 27.74
N GLY A 630 19.15 3.34 28.80
CA GLY A 630 18.75 4.01 30.03
C GLY A 630 17.74 3.21 30.84
N HIS A 631 16.94 3.92 31.63
CA HIS A 631 15.90 3.37 32.50
C HIS A 631 14.53 3.93 32.10
N ARG A 632 13.48 3.15 32.37
CA ARG A 632 12.07 3.56 32.25
C ARG A 632 11.34 3.38 33.57
N GLN A 633 10.24 4.10 33.74
CA GLN A 633 9.22 3.70 34.71
C GLN A 633 8.34 2.66 34.04
N ASN A 634 8.17 1.50 34.67
CA ASN A 634 7.28 0.48 34.15
C ASN A 634 5.83 1.02 34.22
N PRO A 635 5.09 1.10 33.09
CA PRO A 635 3.77 1.70 33.04
C PRO A 635 2.72 0.90 33.81
N LEU A 636 2.96 -0.40 34.07
CA LEU A 636 2.07 -1.22 34.88
C LEU A 636 2.35 -1.05 36.37
N THR A 637 3.61 -1.07 36.79
CA THR A 637 3.98 -1.17 38.22
C THR A 637 4.48 0.13 38.84
N GLY A 638 4.87 1.13 38.05
CA GLY A 638 5.55 2.34 38.50
C GLY A 638 6.98 2.10 39.00
N GLU A 639 7.51 0.88 38.89
CA GLU A 639 8.87 0.56 39.30
C GLU A 639 9.88 0.99 38.22
N THR A 640 11.05 1.48 38.65
CA THR A 640 12.13 1.81 37.72
C THR A 640 12.87 0.56 37.28
N GLU A 641 13.01 0.38 35.97
CA GLU A 641 13.71 -0.76 35.39
C GLU A 641 14.60 -0.33 34.21
N ALA A 642 15.54 -1.19 33.81
CA ALA A 642 16.31 -0.97 32.60
C ALA A 642 15.38 -0.99 31.38
N ARG A 643 15.50 0.01 30.50
CA ARG A 643 14.71 0.08 29.27
C ARG A 643 15.28 -0.88 28.25
N ALA A 644 14.76 -2.10 28.23
CA ALA A 644 15.07 -3.11 27.22
C ALA A 644 14.05 -3.03 26.07
N PHE A 645 14.52 -3.10 24.82
CA PHE A 645 13.63 -3.08 23.67
C PHE A 645 13.37 -4.51 23.17
N PRO A 646 12.10 -4.96 23.08
CA PRO A 646 11.76 -6.26 22.51
C PRO A 646 12.30 -6.39 21.09
N LYS A 647 13.27 -7.30 20.90
CA LYS A 647 13.92 -7.51 19.62
C LYS A 647 13.96 -9.01 19.32
N SER A 648 13.42 -9.39 18.16
CA SER A 648 13.48 -10.78 17.71
C SER A 648 14.84 -11.10 17.06
N TYR A 649 15.11 -10.54 15.88
CA TYR A 649 16.37 -10.75 15.16
C TYR A 649 16.74 -9.56 14.27
N GLY A 650 18.03 -9.19 14.24
CA GLY A 650 18.54 -8.16 13.34
C GLY A 650 20.02 -7.85 13.58
N CYS A 651 20.78 -7.74 12.49
CA CYS A 651 22.24 -7.54 12.52
C CYS A 651 22.66 -6.10 12.91
N ASP A 652 21.73 -5.16 13.03
CA ASP A 652 22.08 -3.74 13.15
C ASP A 652 22.27 -3.26 14.59
N GLY A 653 22.03 -4.09 15.61
CA GLY A 653 22.13 -3.71 17.03
C GLY A 653 21.06 -2.74 17.50
N GLY A 654 20.79 -1.71 16.69
CA GLY A 654 19.91 -0.58 16.95
C GLY A 654 20.72 0.70 17.12
N PHE A 655 20.06 1.85 16.99
CA PHE A 655 20.68 3.15 17.16
C PHE A 655 19.75 4.09 17.93
N ASP A 656 20.31 4.77 18.92
CA ASP A 656 19.58 5.72 19.77
C ASP A 656 19.73 7.14 19.23
N TYR A 657 18.67 7.67 18.63
CA TYR A 657 18.62 9.06 18.17
C TYR A 657 18.24 10.05 19.29
N GLY A 658 17.97 9.58 20.51
CA GLY A 658 17.63 10.42 21.65
C GLY A 658 16.17 10.30 22.06
N HIS A 659 15.20 10.66 21.21
CA HIS A 659 13.77 10.35 21.46
C HIS A 659 13.37 8.99 20.87
N ILE A 660 13.81 8.74 19.65
CA ILE A 660 13.51 7.52 18.91
C ILE A 660 14.71 6.57 18.95
N TYR A 661 14.44 5.31 19.27
CA TYR A 661 15.39 4.22 19.07
C TYR A 661 14.97 3.43 17.84
N THR A 662 15.84 3.30 16.84
CA THR A 662 15.52 2.53 15.63
C THR A 662 16.35 1.26 15.57
N MET A 663 15.82 0.21 14.95
CA MET A 663 16.49 -1.10 14.86
C MET A 663 15.84 -2.00 13.82
N ARG A 664 16.47 -3.15 13.58
CA ARG A 664 15.86 -4.27 12.89
C ARG A 664 15.40 -5.31 13.89
N SER A 665 14.09 -5.54 13.95
CA SER A 665 13.46 -6.60 14.73
C SER A 665 12.59 -7.45 13.81
N GLY A 666 13.24 -8.32 13.03
CA GLY A 666 12.62 -9.04 11.91
C GLY A 666 12.38 -8.15 10.70
N THR A 667 11.70 -7.02 10.89
CA THR A 667 11.51 -5.96 9.88
C THR A 667 12.17 -4.65 10.35
N ALA A 668 12.05 -3.57 9.56
CA ALA A 668 12.40 -2.24 10.03
C ALA A 668 11.53 -1.89 11.25
N SER A 669 12.10 -1.30 12.30
CA SER A 669 11.36 -1.07 13.55
C SER A 669 11.88 0.14 14.29
N PHE A 670 11.02 0.72 15.12
CA PHE A 670 11.39 1.81 16.01
C PHE A 670 10.68 1.69 17.36
N TYR A 671 11.16 2.46 18.32
CA TYR A 671 10.61 2.59 19.67
C TYR A 671 10.65 4.07 20.04
N ASP A 672 9.53 4.61 20.50
CA ASP A 672 9.43 5.96 21.02
C ASP A 672 9.66 5.95 22.54
N LYS A 673 10.78 6.52 22.98
CA LYS A 673 11.16 6.52 24.40
C LYS A 673 10.38 7.53 25.23
N ARG A 674 9.63 8.44 24.62
CA ARG A 674 8.81 9.43 25.36
C ARG A 674 7.60 8.77 26.01
N ILE A 675 6.97 7.83 25.29
CA ILE A 675 5.82 7.08 25.77
C ILE A 675 6.16 5.66 26.16
N ASP A 676 7.39 5.19 25.95
CA ASP A 676 7.77 3.79 26.14
C ASP A 676 6.90 2.84 25.30
N SER A 677 6.80 3.13 23.99
CA SER A 677 5.81 2.60 23.06
C SER A 677 5.75 1.07 22.93
N GLY A 678 6.80 0.35 23.31
CA GLY A 678 7.06 -0.99 22.79
C GLY A 678 7.65 -0.92 21.38
N THR A 679 8.08 -2.07 20.85
CA THR A 679 8.68 -2.15 19.52
C THR A 679 7.60 -2.08 18.45
N ILE A 680 7.61 -1.04 17.63
CA ILE A 680 6.72 -0.88 16.48
C ILE A 680 7.40 -1.47 15.25
N ASN A 681 6.74 -2.43 14.61
CA ASN A 681 7.22 -3.07 13.39
C ASN A 681 6.68 -2.37 12.14
N ILE A 682 7.58 -1.81 11.33
CA ILE A 682 7.26 -1.29 9.99
C ILE A 682 7.34 -2.48 9.02
N SER A 683 6.25 -3.19 8.89
CA SER A 683 6.17 -4.41 8.08
C SER A 683 6.07 -4.10 6.58
N GLY A 684 6.71 -4.96 5.77
CA GLY A 684 6.69 -4.83 4.32
C GLY A 684 8.04 -4.48 3.69
N PRO A 685 8.64 -3.32 4.02
CA PRO A 685 10.00 -2.99 3.59
C PRO A 685 11.03 -3.64 4.53
N ARG A 686 12.30 -3.54 4.16
CA ARG A 686 13.42 -4.06 4.96
C ARG A 686 14.45 -2.96 5.22
N SER A 687 14.89 -2.81 6.47
CA SER A 687 16.08 -2.00 6.80
C SER A 687 17.39 -2.71 6.45
N GLY A 688 18.45 -1.92 6.26
CA GLY A 688 19.79 -2.44 5.95
C GLY A 688 20.38 -3.41 6.99
N CYS A 689 21.55 -3.98 6.67
CA CYS A 689 22.35 -4.69 7.67
C CYS A 689 22.96 -3.75 8.72
N THR A 690 23.05 -2.46 8.40
CA THR A 690 23.30 -1.35 9.31
C THR A 690 21.99 -0.59 9.45
N ASN A 691 21.73 -0.02 10.62
CA ASN A 691 20.59 0.85 10.84
C ASN A 691 20.57 1.96 9.78
N SER A 692 19.43 2.20 9.17
CA SER A 692 19.24 3.18 8.09
C SER A 692 17.95 3.97 8.27
N ILE A 693 17.33 3.84 9.45
CA ILE A 693 16.04 4.39 9.78
C ILE A 693 16.33 5.68 10.54
N VAL A 694 16.11 6.83 9.90
CA VAL A 694 16.62 8.12 10.39
C VAL A 694 15.46 9.08 10.71
N PRO A 695 15.29 9.49 11.97
CA PRO A 695 14.40 10.58 12.35
C PRO A 695 15.10 11.93 12.15
N ALA A 696 14.64 12.72 11.18
CA ALA A 696 15.16 14.06 10.91
C ALA A 696 14.21 14.82 9.98
N ASN A 697 14.27 16.15 10.04
CA ASN A 697 13.43 17.06 9.25
C ASN A 697 11.92 16.76 9.42
N GLY A 698 11.51 16.34 10.63
CA GLY A 698 10.13 16.05 10.97
C GLY A 698 9.56 14.73 10.46
N VAL A 699 10.38 13.87 9.85
CA VAL A 699 9.94 12.57 9.31
C VAL A 699 10.86 11.42 9.71
N LEU A 700 10.33 10.20 9.79
CA LEU A 700 11.11 8.98 9.90
C LEU A 700 11.43 8.44 8.50
N SER A 701 12.66 8.67 8.04
CA SER A 701 13.13 8.22 6.73
C SER A 701 13.62 6.78 6.75
N LEU A 702 13.13 5.97 5.80
CA LEU A 702 13.54 4.58 5.54
C LEU A 702 14.01 4.43 4.09
N PRO A 703 15.23 4.91 3.75
CA PRO A 703 15.82 4.69 2.44
C PRO A 703 16.00 3.20 2.09
N TYR A 704 16.09 2.92 0.79
CA TYR A 704 16.13 1.57 0.25
C TYR A 704 17.50 0.86 0.46
N PHE A 705 17.69 0.23 1.62
CA PHE A 705 18.99 -0.26 2.10
C PHE A 705 19.29 -1.76 1.88
N TYR A 706 18.55 -2.47 1.03
CA TYR A 706 18.69 -3.93 0.93
C TYR A 706 18.77 -4.54 -0.48
N LYS A 707 18.88 -3.72 -1.54
CA LYS A 707 19.09 -4.23 -2.91
C LYS A 707 20.27 -5.21 -2.94
N GLY A 708 20.07 -6.35 -3.61
CA GLY A 708 21.00 -7.47 -3.57
C GLY A 708 20.84 -8.42 -2.38
N CYS A 709 19.65 -8.44 -1.74
CA CYS A 709 19.20 -9.58 -0.92
C CYS A 709 18.18 -10.45 -1.69
N THR A 710 18.18 -11.75 -1.41
CA THR A 710 17.14 -12.74 -1.80
C THR A 710 15.97 -12.82 -0.83
N CYS A 711 15.85 -11.83 0.06
CA CYS A 711 14.84 -11.84 1.10
C CYS A 711 13.45 -11.63 0.49
N SER A 712 12.44 -12.36 0.96
CA SER A 712 11.07 -12.32 0.44
C SER A 712 10.20 -11.19 1.02
N TYR A 713 10.80 -10.14 1.60
CA TYR A 713 10.03 -8.98 2.08
C TYR A 713 9.23 -8.38 0.93
N PRO A 714 7.93 -8.10 1.13
CA PRO A 714 7.04 -7.84 0.02
C PRO A 714 7.33 -6.52 -0.68
N LEU A 715 7.88 -5.47 -0.03
CA LEU A 715 7.91 -4.12 -0.61
C LEU A 715 9.35 -3.61 -0.86
N PRO A 716 9.90 -3.78 -2.08
CA PRO A 716 11.23 -3.31 -2.49
C PRO A 716 11.31 -1.80 -2.74
N THR A 717 11.00 -1.00 -1.72
CA THR A 717 10.89 0.46 -1.84
C THR A 717 11.56 1.19 -0.68
N GLY A 718 11.95 2.45 -0.89
CA GLY A 718 12.16 3.41 0.19
C GLY A 718 10.85 4.08 0.59
N LEU A 719 10.78 4.63 1.80
CA LEU A 719 9.64 5.42 2.27
C LEU A 719 10.07 6.46 3.30
N ALA A 720 9.18 7.41 3.60
CA ALA A 720 9.23 8.17 4.85
C ALA A 720 7.85 8.15 5.53
N MET A 721 7.85 8.38 6.84
CA MET A 721 6.64 8.44 7.65
C MET A 721 6.60 9.70 8.51
N TYR A 722 5.40 10.15 8.88
CA TYR A 722 5.15 11.32 9.71
C TYR A 722 4.19 10.99 10.86
N SER A 723 4.20 11.81 11.90
CA SER A 723 3.34 11.62 13.09
C SER A 723 1.88 11.78 12.74
N LEU A 724 1.07 10.84 13.23
CA LEU A 724 -0.38 10.86 13.15
C LEU A 724 -0.99 11.01 14.54
N PRO A 725 -2.27 11.39 14.64
CA PRO A 725 -2.98 11.42 15.91
C PRO A 725 -3.01 10.04 16.59
N GLU A 726 -3.16 10.02 17.91
CA GLU A 726 -3.27 8.78 18.71
C GLU A 726 -4.42 7.87 18.28
N SER A 727 -5.47 8.41 17.65
CA SER A 727 -6.56 7.62 17.08
C SER A 727 -6.11 6.70 15.92
N HIS A 728 -4.99 7.01 15.24
CA HIS A 728 -4.44 6.16 14.20
C HIS A 728 -3.98 4.82 14.79
N GLU A 729 -4.31 3.72 14.13
CA GLU A 729 -3.98 2.38 14.60
C GLU A 729 -2.53 2.00 14.30
N GLN A 730 -1.78 1.71 15.36
CA GLN A 730 -0.41 1.20 15.24
C GLN A 730 -0.07 0.32 16.44
N TRP A 731 0.26 -0.94 16.15
CA TRP A 731 0.44 -1.99 17.14
C TRP A 731 1.91 -2.24 17.47
N THR A 732 2.17 -2.68 18.71
CA THR A 732 3.52 -2.85 19.22
C THR A 732 3.69 -4.18 19.94
N THR A 733 4.94 -4.61 20.09
CA THR A 733 5.32 -5.67 21.02
C THR A 733 5.99 -5.03 22.23
N TRP A 734 5.40 -5.10 23.42
CA TRP A 734 5.92 -4.38 24.58
C TRP A 734 6.93 -5.18 25.43
N GLY A 735 6.82 -6.51 25.44
CA GLY A 735 7.77 -7.42 26.10
C GLY A 735 7.14 -8.26 27.22
N ARG A 736 7.78 -9.38 27.56
CA ARG A 736 7.25 -10.35 28.53
C ARG A 736 7.58 -9.97 29.98
N ILE A 737 6.57 -9.96 30.83
CA ILE A 737 6.67 -9.98 32.29
C ILE A 737 5.80 -11.13 32.78
N THR A 738 6.27 -11.95 33.73
CA THR A 738 5.47 -13.07 34.24
C THR A 738 4.43 -12.55 35.24
N LYS A 739 3.28 -13.22 35.33
CA LYS A 739 2.20 -12.82 36.24
C LYS A 739 2.64 -12.80 37.71
N GLU A 740 3.60 -13.66 38.09
CA GLU A 740 4.15 -13.69 39.47
C GLU A 740 4.91 -12.40 39.79
N LYS A 741 5.55 -11.77 38.80
CA LYS A 741 6.22 -10.48 38.98
C LYS A 741 5.24 -9.31 39.06
N LEU A 742 4.06 -9.44 38.46
CA LEU A 742 3.01 -8.42 38.48
C LEU A 742 2.09 -8.54 39.70
N ALA A 743 2.06 -9.68 40.38
CA ALA A 743 1.17 -9.94 41.50
C ALA A 743 1.27 -8.87 42.61
N GLY A 744 0.17 -8.15 42.84
CA GLY A 744 0.04 -7.10 43.86
C GLY A 744 0.71 -5.78 43.48
N LYS A 745 1.18 -5.64 42.24
CA LYS A 745 1.97 -4.50 41.77
C LYS A 745 1.33 -3.72 40.65
N ILE A 746 0.31 -4.24 39.97
CA ILE A 746 -0.33 -3.54 38.85
C ILE A 746 -1.07 -2.31 39.40
N GLN A 747 -0.60 -1.12 39.04
CA GLN A 747 -1.20 0.16 39.42
C GLN A 747 -2.06 0.69 38.29
N ARG A 748 -1.60 0.61 37.04
CA ARG A 748 -2.31 1.13 35.87
C ARG A 748 -2.27 0.10 34.74
N ILE A 749 -3.38 -0.07 34.04
CA ILE A 749 -3.45 -1.04 32.93
C ILE A 749 -4.62 -0.75 32.00
N GLY A 750 -4.42 -1.00 30.71
CA GLY A 750 -5.49 -1.21 29.75
C GLY A 750 -5.53 -2.68 29.33
N ILE A 751 -6.72 -3.26 29.19
CA ILE A 751 -6.91 -4.60 28.62
C ILE A 751 -7.73 -4.41 27.35
N ASN A 752 -7.18 -4.81 26.21
CA ASN A 752 -7.84 -4.74 24.91
C ASN A 752 -8.16 -6.14 24.41
N PHE A 753 -9.44 -6.50 24.45
CA PHE A 753 -9.90 -7.85 24.14
C PHE A 753 -9.92 -8.07 22.63
N GLY A 754 -9.29 -9.15 22.16
CA GLY A 754 -9.25 -9.50 20.74
C GLY A 754 -8.33 -8.64 19.87
N ALA A 755 -7.60 -7.69 20.47
CA ALA A 755 -6.64 -6.84 19.76
C ALA A 755 -5.49 -7.67 19.16
N PRO A 756 -4.88 -7.18 18.07
CA PRO A 756 -3.81 -7.90 17.41
C PRO A 756 -2.45 -7.75 18.10
N ALA A 757 -2.24 -6.75 18.97
CA ALA A 757 -1.06 -6.60 19.81
C ALA A 757 -1.24 -5.56 20.93
N ASP A 758 -0.17 -5.35 21.71
CA ASP A 758 -0.09 -4.31 22.74
C ASP A 758 -0.05 -2.91 22.13
N ARG A 759 -0.41 -1.91 22.94
CA ARG A 759 -0.26 -0.50 22.59
C ARG A 759 -0.18 0.38 23.83
N MET A 760 0.65 1.43 23.76
CA MET A 760 0.77 2.44 24.79
C MET A 760 0.04 3.73 24.39
N THR A 761 -0.68 4.35 25.32
CA THR A 761 -1.30 5.66 25.10
C THR A 761 -0.37 6.81 25.47
N GLU A 762 -0.65 8.00 24.94
CA GLU A 762 0.03 9.24 25.33
C GLU A 762 -0.23 9.59 26.80
N SER A 763 -1.40 9.22 27.32
CA SER A 763 -1.75 9.41 28.72
C SER A 763 -0.92 8.52 29.66
N GLY A 764 -0.24 7.48 29.15
CA GLY A 764 0.60 6.57 29.94
C GLY A 764 -0.01 5.21 30.28
N THR A 765 -1.14 4.83 29.68
CA THR A 765 -1.77 3.52 29.88
C THR A 765 -1.17 2.52 28.88
N LEU A 766 -0.59 1.44 29.40
CA LEU A 766 -0.23 0.29 28.57
C LEU A 766 -1.45 -0.62 28.40
N TRP A 767 -1.99 -0.65 27.18
CA TRP A 767 -3.05 -1.55 26.75
C TRP A 767 -2.48 -2.86 26.25
N LEU A 768 -2.85 -3.95 26.91
CA LEU A 768 -2.38 -5.30 26.60
C LEU A 768 -3.41 -6.05 25.75
N ASP A 769 -2.95 -6.79 24.75
CA ASP A 769 -3.82 -7.67 23.99
C ASP A 769 -4.23 -8.90 24.82
N PHE A 770 -5.54 -9.21 24.82
CA PHE A 770 -6.04 -10.40 25.50
C PHE A 770 -7.05 -11.21 24.67
N PRO A 771 -6.83 -12.52 24.46
CA PRO A 771 -5.58 -13.23 24.73
C PRO A 771 -4.43 -12.67 23.87
N SER A 772 -3.19 -12.81 24.34
CA SER A 772 -2.05 -12.24 23.62
C SER A 772 -1.76 -12.99 22.31
N MET A 773 -1.69 -12.24 21.21
CA MET A 773 -1.50 -12.71 19.84
C MET A 773 -0.36 -11.95 19.12
N GLY A 774 -0.06 -10.72 19.53
CA GLY A 774 0.87 -9.78 18.87
C GLY A 774 2.35 -9.92 19.21
N GLY A 775 2.71 -10.97 19.95
CA GLY A 775 4.08 -11.28 20.36
C GLY A 775 4.26 -11.26 21.87
N PRO A 776 5.51 -11.14 22.36
CA PRO A 776 5.78 -11.02 23.79
C PRO A 776 5.05 -9.85 24.45
N SER A 777 4.06 -10.16 25.27
CA SER A 777 3.28 -9.24 26.10
C SER A 777 3.40 -9.62 27.59
N PRO A 778 3.19 -8.70 28.55
CA PRO A 778 3.05 -9.04 29.97
C PRO A 778 1.92 -10.04 30.25
N GLU A 779 2.18 -11.03 31.09
CA GLU A 779 1.22 -12.08 31.44
C GLU A 779 0.28 -11.62 32.56
N LEU A 780 -1.02 -11.61 32.29
CA LEU A 780 -2.05 -11.24 33.28
C LEU A 780 -2.63 -12.47 33.98
N ASP A 781 -2.90 -12.35 35.28
CA ASP A 781 -3.81 -13.25 35.99
C ASP A 781 -5.25 -12.77 35.77
N LEU A 782 -5.75 -12.99 34.55
CA LEU A 782 -7.07 -12.58 34.09
C LEU A 782 -7.96 -13.82 33.91
N VAL A 783 -9.07 -13.86 34.62
CA VAL A 783 -10.04 -14.98 34.56
C VAL A 783 -11.32 -14.49 33.90
N THR A 784 -11.69 -15.07 32.77
CA THR A 784 -12.96 -14.79 32.08
C THR A 784 -13.97 -15.91 32.29
N VAL A 785 -15.26 -15.55 32.27
CA VAL A 785 -16.38 -16.49 32.19
C VAL A 785 -17.21 -16.11 30.96
N PRO A 786 -17.36 -17.01 29.96
CA PRO A 786 -16.67 -18.29 29.84
C PRO A 786 -15.14 -18.14 29.70
N ALA A 787 -14.39 -19.20 29.99
CA ALA A 787 -12.92 -19.17 30.00
C ALA A 787 -12.27 -18.87 28.62
N LYS A 788 -13.01 -19.02 27.53
CA LYS A 788 -12.58 -18.72 26.16
C LYS A 788 -13.71 -18.01 25.42
N PRO A 789 -13.95 -16.72 25.71
CA PRO A 789 -15.00 -15.98 25.03
C PRO A 789 -14.63 -15.79 23.55
N ARG A 790 -15.65 -15.58 22.70
CA ARG A 790 -15.46 -15.44 21.26
C ARG A 790 -14.92 -14.05 20.94
N SER A 791 -13.67 -13.95 20.51
CA SER A 791 -13.09 -12.67 20.10
C SER A 791 -13.42 -12.30 18.65
N TYR A 792 -13.39 -11.00 18.38
CA TYR A 792 -13.41 -10.44 17.04
C TYR A 792 -12.41 -9.27 16.97
N TYR A 793 -12.03 -8.92 15.75
CA TYR A 793 -11.25 -7.73 15.43
C TYR A 793 -11.71 -7.20 14.08
N HIS A 794 -11.82 -5.88 14.01
CA HIS A 794 -11.92 -5.07 12.82
C HIS A 794 -10.80 -4.04 12.83
N HIS A 795 -10.40 -3.54 11.66
CA HIS A 795 -9.51 -2.39 11.62
C HIS A 795 -10.25 -1.14 12.12
N SER A 796 -9.61 -0.32 12.95
CA SER A 796 -10.22 0.86 13.59
C SER A 796 -10.74 1.91 12.62
N ILE A 797 -10.26 1.87 11.36
CA ILE A 797 -10.75 2.73 10.28
C ILE A 797 -12.26 2.60 10.04
N TRP A 798 -12.87 1.47 10.42
CA TRP A 798 -14.31 1.25 10.30
C TRP A 798 -15.10 1.85 11.46
N MET A 799 -14.42 2.26 12.54
CA MET A 799 -15.05 2.68 13.77
C MET A 799 -15.53 4.13 13.66
N ARG A 800 -16.76 4.36 14.12
CA ARG A 800 -17.30 5.69 14.39
C ARG A 800 -16.96 6.02 15.84
N ASP A 801 -16.27 7.14 16.03
CA ASP A 801 -15.62 7.44 17.29
C ASP A 801 -16.43 8.43 18.14
N ASP A 802 -17.12 7.90 19.15
CA ASP A 802 -17.75 8.68 20.22
C ASP A 802 -17.01 8.52 21.57
N ALA A 803 -15.95 7.70 21.65
CA ALA A 803 -15.29 7.27 22.89
C ALA A 803 -13.77 7.59 22.97
N GLY A 804 -13.17 8.13 21.90
CA GLY A 804 -11.81 8.65 21.83
C GLY A 804 -10.70 7.64 21.49
N LEU A 805 -10.96 6.33 21.57
CA LEU A 805 -9.97 5.27 21.29
C LEU A 805 -10.54 4.22 20.31
N PRO A 806 -10.65 4.55 19.01
CA PRO A 806 -11.29 3.68 18.03
C PRO A 806 -10.59 2.33 17.88
N TRP A 807 -9.27 2.28 18.05
CA TRP A 807 -8.50 1.03 18.00
C TRP A 807 -8.67 0.11 19.22
N VAL A 808 -9.19 0.60 20.35
CA VAL A 808 -9.65 -0.27 21.44
C VAL A 808 -11.00 -0.87 21.07
N ALA A 809 -11.93 -0.03 20.61
CA ALA A 809 -13.29 -0.43 20.27
C ALA A 809 -13.38 -1.34 19.03
N ALA A 810 -12.36 -1.33 18.16
CA ALA A 810 -12.32 -2.13 16.94
C ALA A 810 -12.19 -3.65 17.19
N SER A 811 -11.78 -4.05 18.40
CA SER A 811 -11.75 -5.43 18.85
C SER A 811 -12.63 -5.64 20.08
N GLY A 812 -12.97 -6.89 20.35
CA GLY A 812 -13.67 -7.24 21.58
C GLY A 812 -13.97 -8.72 21.71
N VAL A 813 -14.75 -9.03 22.74
CA VAL A 813 -15.26 -10.37 23.02
C VAL A 813 -16.77 -10.38 23.15
N GLU A 814 -17.39 -11.42 22.62
CA GLU A 814 -18.83 -11.64 22.71
C GLU A 814 -19.20 -12.70 23.75
N GLY A 815 -20.31 -12.46 24.44
CA GLY A 815 -20.89 -13.40 25.40
C GLY A 815 -20.08 -13.54 26.69
N MET A 816 -19.29 -12.53 27.05
CA MET A 816 -18.58 -12.50 28.32
C MET A 816 -19.56 -12.20 29.46
N GLU A 817 -19.64 -13.09 30.44
CA GLU A 817 -20.46 -12.96 31.64
C GLU A 817 -19.68 -12.25 32.75
N SER A 818 -18.38 -12.54 32.88
CA SER A 818 -17.52 -11.80 33.79
C SER A 818 -16.05 -11.88 33.40
N VAL A 819 -15.29 -10.92 33.88
CA VAL A 819 -13.83 -10.91 33.85
C VAL A 819 -13.29 -10.40 35.17
N THR A 820 -12.30 -11.10 35.71
CA THR A 820 -11.65 -10.75 36.98
C THR A 820 -10.15 -10.61 36.74
N LEU A 821 -9.63 -9.39 36.92
CA LEU A 821 -8.18 -9.13 36.96
C LEU A 821 -7.70 -9.29 38.39
N ARG A 822 -6.67 -10.13 38.60
CA ARG A 822 -5.95 -10.27 39.86
C ARG A 822 -4.55 -9.67 39.76
N GLY A 823 -3.95 -9.38 40.90
CA GLY A 823 -2.60 -8.82 40.98
C GLY A 823 -2.55 -7.30 40.89
N LEU A 824 -3.71 -6.64 41.00
CA LEU A 824 -3.77 -5.20 41.23
C LEU A 824 -3.10 -4.86 42.57
N LYS A 825 -2.50 -3.67 42.65
CA LYS A 825 -2.15 -3.07 43.92
C LYS A 825 -3.45 -2.73 44.67
N PRO A 826 -3.54 -2.88 45.99
CA PRO A 826 -4.71 -2.39 46.72
C PRO A 826 -4.84 -0.87 46.60
N GLY A 827 -6.04 -0.37 46.34
CA GLY A 827 -6.27 1.06 46.09
C GLY A 827 -7.67 1.41 45.59
N SER A 828 -7.84 2.68 45.23
CA SER A 828 -9.04 3.24 44.62
C SER A 828 -8.75 3.64 43.17
N TYR A 829 -9.65 3.30 42.26
CA TYR A 829 -9.42 3.36 40.82
C TYR A 829 -10.55 4.07 40.07
N ARG A 830 -10.16 4.79 39.01
CA ARG A 830 -11.02 5.10 37.87
C ARG A 830 -11.02 3.90 36.93
N VAL A 831 -12.20 3.42 36.57
CA VAL A 831 -12.41 2.26 35.70
C VAL A 831 -13.19 2.69 34.47
N GLY A 832 -12.54 2.69 33.32
CA GLY A 832 -13.17 2.88 32.01
C GLY A 832 -13.56 1.54 31.40
N LEU A 833 -14.79 1.42 30.91
CA LEU A 833 -15.23 0.29 30.09
C LEU A 833 -15.51 0.79 28.68
N ILE A 834 -14.94 0.13 27.69
CA ILE A 834 -15.12 0.44 26.27
C ILE A 834 -15.86 -0.72 25.61
N PHE A 835 -16.86 -0.38 24.82
CA PHE A 835 -17.71 -1.32 24.10
C PHE A 835 -17.87 -0.92 22.65
N ALA A 836 -18.13 -1.90 21.78
CA ALA A 836 -18.61 -1.68 20.42
C ALA A 836 -19.48 -2.84 19.97
N ASN A 837 -20.44 -2.55 19.10
CA ASN A 837 -21.25 -3.60 18.49
C ASN A 837 -20.61 -4.08 17.17
N PRO A 838 -20.11 -5.33 17.06
CA PRO A 838 -19.52 -5.81 15.81
C PRO A 838 -20.56 -6.06 14.71
N ALA A 839 -21.84 -6.18 15.07
CA ALA A 839 -22.93 -6.50 14.16
C ALA A 839 -24.07 -5.45 14.25
N SER A 840 -25.11 -5.64 13.44
CA SER A 840 -26.24 -4.70 13.34
C SER A 840 -27.41 -5.07 14.26
N ASP A 841 -27.26 -6.09 15.11
CA ASP A 841 -28.30 -6.52 16.04
C ASP A 841 -28.37 -5.63 17.29
N GLU A 842 -29.54 -5.52 17.91
CA GLU A 842 -29.70 -4.77 19.15
C GLU A 842 -29.16 -5.57 20.33
N ARG A 843 -28.26 -4.97 21.12
CA ARG A 843 -27.62 -5.59 22.29
C ARG A 843 -27.85 -4.75 23.54
N ARG A 844 -28.37 -5.41 24.58
CA ARG A 844 -28.66 -4.82 25.89
C ARG A 844 -28.20 -5.70 27.03
N PHE A 845 -27.58 -5.12 28.06
CA PHE A 845 -27.10 -5.86 29.22
C PHE A 845 -26.95 -4.96 30.45
N ASP A 846 -26.96 -5.56 31.64
CA ASP A 846 -26.58 -4.86 32.87
C ASP A 846 -25.05 -4.91 33.04
N ILE A 847 -24.48 -3.86 33.64
CA ILE A 847 -23.05 -3.76 33.96
C ILE A 847 -22.90 -3.76 35.48
N GLN A 848 -22.05 -4.63 35.99
CA GLN A 848 -21.67 -4.71 37.39
C GLN A 848 -20.16 -4.55 37.57
N LEU A 849 -19.77 -3.76 38.57
CA LEU A 849 -18.39 -3.60 39.03
C LEU A 849 -18.30 -4.02 40.49
N GLN A 850 -17.40 -4.95 40.81
CA GLN A 850 -17.24 -5.48 42.18
C GLN A 850 -18.57 -5.93 42.81
N GLY A 851 -19.44 -6.56 42.02
CA GLY A 851 -20.77 -7.03 42.44
C GLY A 851 -21.84 -5.94 42.58
N GLN A 852 -21.52 -4.66 42.37
CA GLN A 852 -22.48 -3.56 42.38
C GLN A 852 -22.96 -3.25 40.95
N THR A 853 -24.27 -3.14 40.75
CA THR A 853 -24.84 -2.73 39.47
C THR A 853 -24.62 -1.24 39.25
N VAL A 854 -23.83 -0.91 38.22
CA VAL A 854 -23.47 0.47 37.86
C VAL A 854 -24.21 0.98 36.62
N SER A 855 -24.79 0.07 35.82
CA SER A 855 -25.69 0.41 34.72
C SER A 855 -26.69 -0.72 34.50
N THR A 856 -27.94 -0.36 34.24
CA THR A 856 -29.04 -1.30 33.96
C THR A 856 -29.55 -1.08 32.55
N ASP A 857 -29.82 -2.17 31.82
CA ASP A 857 -30.31 -2.13 30.43
C ASP A 857 -29.45 -1.25 29.50
N PHE A 858 -28.12 -1.33 29.64
CA PHE A 858 -27.16 -0.59 28.81
C PHE A 858 -27.30 -1.00 27.35
N ASN A 859 -27.59 -0.03 26.48
CA ASN A 859 -27.77 -0.24 25.04
C ASN A 859 -26.49 0.11 24.28
N LEU A 860 -25.97 -0.85 23.52
CA LEU A 860 -24.70 -0.73 22.82
C LEU A 860 -24.76 0.12 21.53
N GLY A 861 -25.95 0.53 21.10
CA GLY A 861 -26.11 1.39 19.93
C GLY A 861 -25.81 0.68 18.60
N SER A 862 -25.46 1.47 17.58
CA SER A 862 -25.26 0.99 16.21
C SER A 862 -23.95 0.23 16.02
N ARG A 863 -23.91 -0.56 14.93
CA ARG A 863 -22.72 -1.29 14.49
C ARG A 863 -21.48 -0.38 14.39
N LEU A 864 -20.35 -0.88 14.89
CA LEU A 864 -19.02 -0.27 14.84
C LEU A 864 -18.98 1.17 15.38
N THR A 865 -19.80 1.46 16.39
CA THR A 865 -19.80 2.72 17.13
C THR A 865 -19.18 2.46 18.50
N ALA A 866 -18.14 3.22 18.84
CA ALA A 866 -17.47 3.07 20.13
C ALA A 866 -18.29 3.73 21.24
N VAL A 867 -18.50 3.03 22.35
CA VAL A 867 -19.18 3.56 23.54
C VAL A 867 -18.30 3.37 24.76
N GLY A 868 -17.94 4.46 25.42
CA GLY A 868 -17.14 4.46 26.64
C GLY A 868 -17.97 4.88 27.85
N VAL A 869 -17.78 4.22 28.98
CA VAL A 869 -18.32 4.63 30.29
C VAL A 869 -17.22 4.59 31.33
N VAL A 870 -17.22 5.56 32.25
CA VAL A 870 -16.17 5.72 33.26
C VAL A 870 -16.79 5.72 34.64
N PHE A 871 -16.17 5.01 35.57
CA PHE A 871 -16.60 4.90 36.96
C PHE A 871 -15.44 5.21 37.90
N ASP A 872 -15.64 6.19 38.79
CA ASP A 872 -14.61 6.65 39.74
C ASP A 872 -14.80 6.01 41.12
N GLY A 873 -13.71 5.94 41.87
CA GLY A 873 -13.74 5.50 43.27
C GLY A 873 -13.92 4.00 43.48
N ILE A 874 -13.61 3.17 42.48
CA ILE A 874 -13.74 1.72 42.57
C ILE A 874 -12.62 1.15 43.45
N VAL A 875 -13.00 0.60 44.60
CA VAL A 875 -12.04 0.02 45.56
C VAL A 875 -11.68 -1.42 45.19
N SER A 876 -10.38 -1.74 45.28
CA SER A 876 -9.83 -3.06 45.04
C SER A 876 -8.86 -3.46 46.16
N GLU A 877 -9.01 -4.66 46.72
CA GLU A 877 -8.06 -5.27 47.66
C GLU A 877 -7.02 -6.15 46.94
N GLY A 878 -6.86 -5.96 45.63
CA GLY A 878 -5.91 -6.68 44.78
C GLY A 878 -6.54 -7.45 43.62
N SER A 879 -7.86 -7.38 43.47
CA SER A 879 -8.58 -7.85 42.30
C SER A 879 -9.77 -6.97 41.96
N LEU A 880 -10.05 -6.86 40.66
CA LEU A 880 -11.20 -6.13 40.12
C LEU A 880 -12.01 -7.03 39.22
N GLN A 881 -13.32 -7.09 39.47
CA GLN A 881 -14.27 -7.85 38.66
C GLN A 881 -15.24 -6.93 37.92
N VAL A 882 -15.42 -7.21 36.63
CA VAL A 882 -16.51 -6.70 35.79
C VAL A 882 -17.42 -7.87 35.47
N ALA A 883 -18.73 -7.72 35.67
CA ALA A 883 -19.72 -8.71 35.26
C ALA A 883 -20.78 -8.06 34.36
N LEU A 884 -21.21 -8.80 33.34
CA LEU A 884 -22.17 -8.37 32.34
C LEU A 884 -23.32 -9.39 32.29
N THR A 885 -24.56 -8.91 32.45
CA THR A 885 -25.75 -9.77 32.42
C THR A 885 -26.60 -9.45 31.21
N ALA A 886 -26.64 -10.37 30.23
CA ALA A 886 -27.42 -10.21 29.01
C ALA A 886 -28.91 -9.99 29.29
N LYS A 887 -29.52 -9.00 28.61
CA LYS A 887 -30.97 -8.79 28.51
C LYS A 887 -31.47 -9.08 27.11
N LYS A 888 -30.72 -8.64 26.10
CA LYS A 888 -31.00 -8.86 24.67
C LYS A 888 -29.69 -8.99 23.91
N GLY A 889 -29.56 -10.01 23.06
CA GLY A 889 -28.32 -10.28 22.33
C GLY A 889 -27.17 -10.72 23.25
N ALA A 890 -25.99 -10.95 22.68
CA ALA A 890 -24.80 -11.28 23.46
C ALA A 890 -24.19 -10.02 24.11
N THR A 891 -23.69 -10.15 25.33
CA THR A 891 -22.87 -9.10 25.97
C THR A 891 -21.61 -8.83 25.15
N GLN A 892 -21.08 -7.61 25.25
CA GLN A 892 -19.84 -7.19 24.59
C GLN A 892 -18.89 -6.58 25.61
N LEU A 893 -17.60 -6.69 25.35
CA LEU A 893 -16.59 -5.84 25.97
C LEU A 893 -15.39 -5.72 25.03
N SER A 894 -15.02 -4.49 24.71
CA SER A 894 -13.85 -4.19 23.87
C SER A 894 -12.62 -3.96 24.73
N GLY A 895 -12.74 -3.18 25.80
CA GLY A 895 -11.62 -2.94 26.69
C GLY A 895 -11.98 -2.48 28.08
N ILE A 896 -11.02 -2.60 28.98
CA ILE A 896 -11.06 -2.10 30.36
C ILE A 896 -9.83 -1.24 30.58
N GLU A 897 -10.02 0.01 30.99
CA GLU A 897 -8.95 0.86 31.50
C GLU A 897 -9.06 0.98 33.02
N ILE A 898 -7.95 0.79 33.72
CA ILE A 898 -7.85 0.92 35.17
C ILE A 898 -6.73 1.92 35.46
N VAL A 899 -7.09 3.06 36.04
CA VAL A 899 -6.17 4.15 36.41
C VAL A 899 -6.33 4.45 37.90
N PRO A 900 -5.24 4.55 38.68
CA PRO A 900 -5.30 5.01 40.06
C PRO A 900 -5.96 6.39 40.16
N MET A 901 -6.79 6.63 41.18
CA MET A 901 -7.47 7.93 41.35
C MET A 901 -6.50 9.11 41.49
N ASP A 902 -5.31 8.90 42.05
CA ASP A 902 -4.25 9.91 42.20
C ASP A 902 -3.54 10.26 40.89
N LEU A 903 -3.72 9.45 39.83
CA LEU A 903 -3.23 9.72 38.47
C LEU A 903 -4.36 10.10 37.49
N ALA A 904 -5.61 10.09 37.96
CA ALA A 904 -6.80 10.33 37.15
C ALA A 904 -7.25 11.80 37.19
N GLU A 905 -6.68 12.61 38.10
CA GLU A 905 -6.75 14.08 38.13
C GLU A 905 -5.68 14.69 37.22
#